data_AF-A0A7S3QQX5-F1
#
_entry.id   AF-A0A7S3QQX5-F1
#
_cell.length_a   1.000
_cell.length_b   1.000
_cell.length_c   1.000
_cell.angle_alpha   90.00
_cell.angle_beta   90.00
_cell.angle_gamma   90.00
#
_symmetry.space_group_name_H-M   'P 1'
#
loop_
_entity.id
_entity.type
_entity.pdbx_description
1 polymer ?
#
loop_
_entity_poly.entity_id
_entity_poly.type
_entity_poly.pdbx_seq_one_letter_code
_entity_poly.pdbx_strand_id
1 'polypeptide(L)'
;MSSEQGRPNKKARKAEKKGGRSMEEVEPRLPCTATKYDQHNIFAGMQHNTVPCEKLWDRPASFAILDHKPAARGHSILVVKAPAATLLDDLPPEVAAHILPDLQILVRAVQAATSCSGITVQQNNGSVAGQTVRQLHFHVIPCYSNPDATPSQHHPPTSNAHQQQQQQQSLSDPQGQGSLQLPESTAVCEEAEQGQLLADIRNRLPPSYSGEGCHVWVPSAEKMEQLGMHLQALLQPGTVVLLSGQLGSGKTSIARGCIRAWCRDPHMHVPSPSFLLNLTYQQDRGYEQQNVEQQQQQQQSHHQAQSGSPGPQPAAVHHMDPFRLGTKADKMAGLVDFDTAFQREVCIIEWADRMPKSVMDLPRKETLEVSISGVGAQAAGRHVWIRSASPESPAATALRAWRSQGLPPLSVSWLPGQANPGQSLLFDPSQRIAGPPDSWVVLGIESSCDDTAAAVIRGDGTVLAHKIASQAGLHEQYGGVKPDVARDAHAAAICSTVDGCLQDAGISAADLTAVAVTVGPGLSLCLQVGVKQALTLAATHNKPIVPVHHMEAHALMARMPKINQQPLQFPALLMLVSGGHNMLVRTDGVGKHHILGTTLDDSVGEAFDKVARLLGVVAIPGGPHLEALASREGASTKGAAYKQRITLPLRKDRDSCNYSFSGIKTQAGMVVDAERLRLGLQGPPAGVAAAAAGMGEGAADGQGPEGCDGVQGQGQGAPQTEAEEEFERCKAGIAWIFQDTCVRFLVERAERALQRCKEDAQQLGQPPLTCLVVAGGVAANKAVRQGLTDLAAKFGLPCICPPVKYCTDNGIMVAWTGVERLRLGLHRPPPPLDMVDKTVEVLPRWPLGTIDARGLNKQSEKFLKLVQ
;
A
#
# COMPACT_ATOMS: atom_id res chain seq x y z
N MET A 1 -55.76 -14.94 -39.77
CA MET A 1 -55.94 -13.52 -39.39
C MET A 1 -57.12 -13.47 -38.43
N SER A 2 -56.82 -13.50 -37.13
CA SER A 2 -57.05 -12.40 -36.16
C SER A 2 -58.52 -12.33 -35.71
N SER A 3 -58.91 -12.35 -34.43
CA SER A 3 -58.23 -11.98 -33.18
C SER A 3 -59.09 -12.38 -31.96
N GLU A 4 -58.39 -12.68 -30.85
CA GLU A 4 -58.70 -12.45 -29.42
C GLU A 4 -60.08 -12.83 -28.83
N GLN A 5 -60.17 -13.90 -28.03
CA GLN A 5 -59.87 -14.00 -26.57
C GLN A 5 -60.94 -13.37 -25.64
N GLY A 6 -61.82 -14.24 -25.13
CA GLY A 6 -62.79 -13.94 -24.08
C GLY A 6 -62.26 -14.24 -22.67
N ARG A 7 -62.60 -13.37 -21.72
CA ARG A 7 -62.44 -13.59 -20.27
C ARG A 7 -63.46 -14.60 -19.74
N PRO A 8 -63.14 -15.45 -18.75
CA PRO A 8 -64.16 -16.16 -17.99
C PRO A 8 -64.38 -15.53 -16.61
N ASN A 9 -65.65 -15.34 -16.26
CA ASN A 9 -66.13 -15.11 -14.90
C ASN A 9 -67.22 -16.14 -14.60
N LYS A 10 -66.95 -17.11 -13.72
CA LYS A 10 -67.95 -18.03 -13.13
C LYS A 10 -67.51 -18.33 -11.69
N LYS A 11 -68.22 -17.80 -10.69
CA LYS A 11 -69.42 -18.38 -10.04
C LYS A 11 -69.21 -19.79 -9.46
N ALA A 12 -69.56 -19.86 -8.16
CA ALA A 12 -70.03 -21.00 -7.38
C ALA A 12 -69.00 -21.70 -6.48
N ARG A 13 -68.82 -21.11 -5.30
CA ARG A 13 -68.21 -21.73 -4.12
C ARG A 13 -69.31 -22.41 -3.28
N LYS A 14 -69.05 -23.68 -2.96
CA LYS A 14 -69.31 -24.37 -1.68
C LYS A 14 -70.75 -24.67 -1.27
N ALA A 15 -71.17 -25.89 -1.56
CA ALA A 15 -71.70 -26.80 -0.55
C ALA A 15 -71.19 -28.21 -0.85
N GLU A 16 -70.30 -28.75 0.00
CA GLU A 16 -70.27 -30.16 0.38
C GLU A 16 -69.19 -30.40 1.45
N LYS A 17 -69.67 -30.67 2.66
CA LYS A 17 -68.94 -31.24 3.79
C LYS A 17 -69.03 -32.76 3.64
N LYS A 18 -67.90 -33.43 3.41
CA LYS A 18 -67.49 -34.76 3.91
C LYS A 18 -66.46 -35.35 2.95
N GLY A 19 -65.24 -35.61 3.41
CA GLY A 19 -64.24 -36.32 2.62
C GLY A 19 -62.94 -36.53 3.38
N GLY A 20 -62.72 -37.78 3.82
CA GLY A 20 -61.41 -38.43 3.92
C GLY A 20 -60.34 -37.83 4.83
N ARG A 21 -60.19 -38.41 6.03
CA ARG A 21 -58.84 -38.59 6.59
C ARG A 21 -58.12 -39.60 5.69
N SER A 22 -57.17 -39.17 4.88
CA SER A 22 -56.09 -40.06 4.46
C SER A 22 -55.11 -40.13 5.62
N MET A 23 -55.15 -41.23 6.38
CA MET A 23 -53.98 -41.65 7.12
C MET A 23 -52.96 -42.08 6.07
N GLU A 24 -51.96 -41.25 5.79
CA GLU A 24 -50.68 -41.80 5.35
C GLU A 24 -50.18 -42.66 6.51
N GLU A 25 -50.08 -43.97 6.29
CA GLU A 25 -49.31 -44.86 7.15
C GLU A 25 -47.86 -44.36 7.15
N VAL A 26 -47.54 -43.51 8.13
CA VAL A 26 -46.16 -43.14 8.41
C VAL A 26 -45.48 -44.40 8.91
N GLU A 27 -44.64 -45.02 8.07
CA GLU A 27 -43.77 -46.12 8.52
C GLU A 27 -43.11 -45.75 9.85
N PRO A 28 -43.07 -46.66 10.84
CA PRO A 28 -42.47 -46.37 12.12
C PRO A 28 -41.00 -45.99 11.92
N ARG A 29 -40.67 -44.72 12.19
CA ARG A 29 -39.29 -44.22 12.09
C ARG A 29 -38.38 -45.06 13.00
N LEU A 30 -37.34 -45.64 12.42
CA LEU A 30 -36.33 -46.36 13.16
C LEU A 30 -35.68 -45.42 14.20
N PRO A 31 -35.37 -45.91 15.41
CA PRO A 31 -34.78 -45.09 16.45
C PRO A 31 -33.42 -44.53 16.01
N CYS A 32 -33.29 -43.21 16.02
CA CYS A 32 -32.04 -42.49 15.77
C CYS A 32 -31.28 -42.23 17.08
N THR A 33 -30.01 -41.82 16.98
CA THR A 33 -29.21 -41.50 18.16
C THR A 33 -29.86 -40.36 18.96
N ALA A 34 -29.66 -40.36 20.28
CA ALA A 34 -30.13 -39.27 21.15
C ALA A 34 -29.39 -37.94 20.91
N THR A 35 -28.35 -37.94 20.06
CA THR A 35 -27.55 -36.76 19.74
C THR A 35 -28.39 -35.76 18.96
N LYS A 36 -28.57 -34.55 19.51
CA LYS A 36 -29.30 -33.47 18.86
C LYS A 36 -28.37 -32.42 18.27
N TYR A 37 -28.86 -31.76 17.23
CA TYR A 37 -28.19 -30.64 16.58
C TYR A 37 -28.05 -29.46 17.54
N ASP A 38 -26.89 -28.82 17.53
CA ASP A 38 -26.65 -27.59 18.29
C ASP A 38 -26.49 -26.41 17.33
N GLN A 39 -27.38 -25.43 17.40
CA GLN A 39 -27.35 -24.25 16.54
C GLN A 39 -26.17 -23.29 16.85
N HIS A 40 -25.57 -23.40 18.03
CA HIS A 40 -24.47 -22.52 18.47
C HIS A 40 -23.10 -23.19 18.36
N ASN A 41 -23.01 -24.32 17.64
CA ASN A 41 -21.76 -25.05 17.48
C ASN A 41 -20.75 -24.26 16.61
N ILE A 42 -19.46 -24.58 16.76
CA ILE A 42 -18.38 -23.85 16.07
C ILE A 42 -18.48 -23.90 14.53
N PHE A 43 -18.97 -25.01 13.96
CA PHE A 43 -19.19 -25.13 12.52
C PHE A 43 -20.39 -24.32 12.03
N ALA A 44 -21.45 -24.20 12.83
CA ALA A 44 -22.54 -23.25 12.56
C ALA A 44 -22.02 -21.81 12.59
N GLY A 45 -21.10 -21.49 13.51
CA GLY A 45 -20.40 -20.21 13.55
C GLY A 45 -19.59 -19.91 12.28
N MET A 46 -18.84 -20.90 11.79
CA MET A 46 -18.09 -20.85 10.52
C MET A 46 -19.01 -20.76 9.29
N GLN A 47 -20.14 -21.44 9.30
CA GLN A 47 -21.15 -21.40 8.23
C GLN A 47 -21.75 -20.00 8.10
N HIS A 48 -22.05 -19.34 9.22
CA HIS A 48 -22.62 -17.99 9.24
C HIS A 48 -21.56 -16.88 9.29
N ASN A 49 -20.27 -17.22 9.09
CA ASN A 49 -19.14 -16.29 9.11
C ASN A 49 -19.01 -15.45 10.40
N THR A 50 -19.53 -15.95 11.53
CA THR A 50 -19.35 -15.35 12.86
C THR A 50 -18.04 -15.80 13.52
N VAL A 51 -17.50 -16.95 13.07
CA VAL A 51 -16.16 -17.44 13.41
C VAL A 51 -15.31 -17.40 12.14
N PRO A 52 -14.17 -16.68 12.13
CA PRO A 52 -13.29 -16.65 10.97
C PRO A 52 -12.66 -18.03 10.73
N CYS A 53 -12.74 -18.53 9.50
CA CYS A 53 -12.09 -19.77 9.09
C CYS A 53 -11.71 -19.72 7.61
N GLU A 54 -10.54 -20.27 7.27
CA GLU A 54 -10.14 -20.48 5.87
C GLU A 54 -10.71 -21.80 5.36
N LYS A 55 -11.65 -21.72 4.41
CA LYS A 55 -12.36 -22.89 3.85
C LYS A 55 -11.70 -23.36 2.56
N LEU A 56 -11.45 -24.65 2.39
CA LEU A 56 -11.01 -25.24 1.11
C LEU A 56 -12.02 -24.93 -0.01
N TRP A 57 -13.32 -25.01 0.31
CA TRP A 57 -14.45 -24.50 -0.49
C TRP A 57 -15.67 -24.23 0.39
N ASP A 58 -16.65 -23.52 -0.16
CA ASP A 58 -17.93 -23.24 0.48
C ASP A 58 -19.08 -23.35 -0.53
N ARG A 59 -19.86 -24.44 -0.47
CA ARG A 59 -20.95 -24.77 -1.42
C ARG A 59 -22.31 -24.74 -0.70
N PRO A 60 -23.45 -24.77 -1.42
CA PRO A 60 -24.77 -24.69 -0.78
C PRO A 60 -25.05 -25.80 0.25
N ALA A 61 -24.62 -27.04 -0.02
CA ALA A 61 -24.87 -28.19 0.85
C ALA A 61 -23.73 -28.48 1.86
N SER A 62 -22.49 -28.09 1.55
CA SER A 62 -21.30 -28.45 2.33
C SER A 62 -20.22 -27.38 2.27
N PHE A 63 -19.29 -27.42 3.22
CA PHE A 63 -18.01 -26.71 3.13
C PHE A 63 -16.89 -27.59 3.68
N ALA A 64 -15.65 -27.36 3.26
CA ALA A 64 -14.50 -28.12 3.74
C ALA A 64 -13.44 -27.21 4.35
N ILE A 65 -12.73 -27.68 5.36
CA ILE A 65 -11.65 -26.98 6.08
C ILE A 65 -10.49 -27.93 6.35
N LEU A 66 -9.30 -27.38 6.64
CA LEU A 66 -8.25 -28.13 7.31
C LEU A 66 -8.60 -28.26 8.80
N ASP A 67 -8.33 -29.43 9.39
CA ASP A 67 -8.51 -29.64 10.83
C ASP A 67 -7.48 -28.81 11.61
N HIS A 68 -7.94 -28.06 12.62
CA HIS A 68 -7.07 -27.26 13.47
C HIS A 68 -6.14 -28.10 14.36
N LYS A 69 -6.54 -29.34 14.68
CA LYS A 69 -5.75 -30.35 15.40
C LYS A 69 -5.58 -31.59 14.51
N PRO A 70 -4.76 -31.50 13.46
CA PRO A 70 -4.66 -32.55 12.46
C PRO A 70 -4.09 -33.84 13.08
N ALA A 71 -4.75 -34.98 12.82
CA ALA A 71 -4.23 -36.30 13.20
C ALA A 71 -3.04 -36.72 12.29
N ALA A 72 -3.02 -36.18 11.07
CA ALA A 72 -1.94 -36.31 10.09
C ALA A 72 -1.91 -35.07 9.20
N ARG A 73 -0.76 -34.78 8.56
CA ARG A 73 -0.63 -33.68 7.60
C ARG A 73 -1.70 -33.80 6.51
N GLY A 74 -2.50 -32.75 6.32
CA GLY A 74 -3.61 -32.72 5.37
C GLY A 74 -4.95 -33.27 5.89
N HIS A 75 -5.05 -33.59 7.18
CA HIS A 75 -6.32 -33.90 7.83
C HIS A 75 -7.31 -32.77 7.55
N SER A 76 -8.38 -33.11 6.83
CA SER A 76 -9.41 -32.17 6.39
C SER A 76 -10.77 -32.62 6.89
N ILE A 77 -11.68 -31.68 7.09
CA ILE A 77 -13.05 -31.94 7.54
C ILE A 77 -14.03 -31.44 6.47
N LEU A 78 -14.94 -32.31 6.03
CA LEU A 78 -16.12 -31.94 5.25
C LEU A 78 -17.31 -31.75 6.18
N VAL A 79 -17.91 -30.57 6.21
CA VAL A 79 -19.06 -30.25 7.05
C VAL A 79 -20.31 -30.10 6.19
N VAL A 80 -21.40 -30.77 6.60
CA VAL A 80 -22.72 -30.63 5.97
C VAL A 80 -23.47 -29.46 6.61
N LYS A 81 -24.01 -28.53 5.81
CA LYS A 81 -24.63 -27.29 6.30
C LYS A 81 -26.05 -27.44 6.83
N ALA A 82 -26.73 -28.53 6.46
CA ALA A 82 -28.06 -28.83 6.98
C ALA A 82 -28.01 -29.02 8.52
N PRO A 83 -29.07 -28.65 9.25
CA PRO A 83 -29.14 -28.79 10.71
C PRO A 83 -29.34 -30.26 11.12
N ALA A 84 -28.32 -31.07 10.88
CA ALA A 84 -28.25 -32.48 11.27
C ALA A 84 -27.02 -32.69 12.15
N ALA A 85 -27.18 -33.47 13.22
CA ALA A 85 -26.08 -33.80 14.11
C ALA A 85 -25.35 -35.06 13.65
N THR A 86 -26.06 -36.00 13.02
CA THR A 86 -25.54 -37.32 12.63
C THR A 86 -26.03 -37.73 11.25
N LEU A 87 -25.41 -38.75 10.64
CA LEU A 87 -25.88 -39.30 9.35
C LEU A 87 -27.24 -40.01 9.48
N LEU A 88 -27.63 -40.32 10.73
CA LEU A 88 -28.86 -41.01 11.05
C LEU A 88 -30.06 -40.07 11.15
N ASP A 89 -29.84 -38.75 11.15
CA ASP A 89 -30.94 -37.78 11.10
C ASP A 89 -31.56 -37.74 9.68
N ASP A 90 -32.86 -37.45 9.60
CA ASP A 90 -33.57 -37.28 8.33
C ASP A 90 -33.04 -36.06 7.57
N LEU A 91 -32.01 -36.27 6.74
CA LEU A 91 -31.47 -35.26 5.84
C LEU A 91 -32.40 -35.03 4.65
N PRO A 92 -32.57 -33.78 4.19
CA PRO A 92 -33.28 -33.51 2.96
C PRO A 92 -32.60 -34.26 1.78
N PRO A 93 -33.37 -34.94 0.90
CA PRO A 93 -32.81 -35.73 -0.20
C PRO A 93 -31.85 -34.94 -1.10
N GLU A 94 -32.15 -33.66 -1.33
CA GLU A 94 -31.31 -32.74 -2.10
C GLU A 94 -29.95 -32.48 -1.44
N VAL A 95 -29.88 -32.43 -0.11
CA VAL A 95 -28.62 -32.28 0.62
C VAL A 95 -27.84 -33.59 0.57
N ALA A 96 -28.51 -34.71 0.85
CA ALA A 96 -27.91 -36.04 0.86
C ALA A 96 -27.24 -36.39 -0.47
N ALA A 97 -27.87 -36.01 -1.60
CA ALA A 97 -27.34 -36.23 -2.94
C ALA A 97 -25.98 -35.55 -3.21
N HIS A 98 -25.63 -34.50 -2.47
CA HIS A 98 -24.38 -33.75 -2.66
C HIS A 98 -23.22 -34.19 -1.74
N ILE A 99 -23.50 -34.88 -0.63
CA ILE A 99 -22.49 -35.21 0.38
C ILE A 99 -21.39 -36.14 -0.16
N LEU A 100 -21.77 -37.27 -0.77
CA LEU A 100 -20.81 -38.25 -1.26
C LEU A 100 -19.94 -37.72 -2.42
N PRO A 101 -20.49 -37.02 -3.43
CA PRO A 101 -19.68 -36.38 -4.46
C PRO A 101 -18.66 -35.39 -3.90
N ASP A 102 -19.07 -34.53 -2.97
CA ASP A 102 -18.17 -33.55 -2.33
C ASP A 102 -17.05 -34.26 -1.54
N LEU A 103 -17.39 -35.34 -0.84
CA LEU A 103 -16.42 -36.15 -0.09
C LEU A 103 -15.40 -36.83 -1.00
N GLN A 104 -15.86 -37.41 -2.13
CA GLN A 104 -14.96 -38.02 -3.12
C GLN A 104 -13.96 -37.00 -3.69
N ILE A 105 -14.42 -35.78 -3.93
CA ILE A 105 -13.59 -34.69 -4.45
C ILE A 105 -12.58 -34.24 -3.38
N LEU A 106 -13.00 -34.13 -2.11
CA LEU A 106 -12.08 -33.81 -1.00
C LEU A 106 -10.96 -34.83 -0.91
N VAL A 107 -11.32 -36.12 -0.86
CA VAL A 107 -10.39 -37.25 -0.72
C VAL A 107 -9.35 -37.20 -1.84
N ARG A 108 -9.77 -37.06 -3.10
CA ARG A 108 -8.85 -37.03 -4.25
C ARG A 108 -7.92 -35.82 -4.22
N ALA A 109 -8.45 -34.64 -3.89
CA ALA A 109 -7.65 -33.41 -3.82
C ALA A 109 -6.61 -33.48 -2.70
N VAL A 110 -7.01 -33.94 -1.51
CA VAL A 110 -6.13 -34.13 -0.36
C VAL A 110 -5.05 -35.17 -0.67
N GLN A 111 -5.41 -36.31 -1.28
CA GLN A 111 -4.43 -37.34 -1.66
C GLN A 111 -3.40 -36.79 -2.65
N ALA A 112 -3.86 -36.06 -3.68
CA ALA A 112 -2.98 -35.49 -4.70
C ALA A 112 -2.07 -34.39 -4.16
N ALA A 113 -2.54 -33.58 -3.21
CA ALA A 113 -1.75 -32.49 -2.61
C ALA A 113 -0.75 -33.00 -1.55
N THR A 114 -1.08 -34.08 -0.86
CA THR A 114 -0.23 -34.64 0.20
C THR A 114 0.69 -35.75 -0.27
N SER A 115 0.44 -36.33 -1.44
CA SER A 115 1.11 -37.54 -1.94
C SER A 115 1.04 -38.71 -0.96
N CYS A 116 -0.05 -38.81 -0.18
CA CYS A 116 -0.24 -39.87 0.79
C CYS A 116 -0.59 -41.21 0.11
N SER A 117 -0.18 -42.31 0.75
CA SER A 117 -0.35 -43.67 0.21
C SER A 117 -1.77 -44.21 0.39
N GLY A 118 -2.54 -43.65 1.32
CA GLY A 118 -3.94 -43.98 1.54
C GLY A 118 -4.69 -42.86 2.27
N ILE A 119 -6.00 -42.99 2.41
CA ILE A 119 -6.86 -42.06 3.15
C ILE A 119 -7.84 -42.84 4.03
N THR A 120 -7.96 -42.42 5.29
CA THR A 120 -9.06 -42.81 6.17
C THR A 120 -10.18 -41.77 6.07
N VAL A 121 -11.39 -42.23 5.74
CA VAL A 121 -12.61 -41.42 5.82
C VAL A 121 -13.38 -41.86 7.04
N GLN A 122 -13.53 -40.98 8.02
CA GLN A 122 -14.13 -41.29 9.31
C GLN A 122 -15.31 -40.35 9.60
N GLN A 123 -16.38 -40.92 10.16
CA GLN A 123 -17.56 -40.19 10.58
C GLN A 123 -17.98 -40.68 11.97
N ASN A 124 -18.07 -39.77 12.93
CA ASN A 124 -18.40 -40.09 14.32
C ASN A 124 -19.84 -39.66 14.64
N ASN A 125 -20.70 -40.59 15.07
CA ASN A 125 -22.08 -40.32 15.47
C ASN A 125 -22.25 -40.42 16.99
N GLY A 126 -22.36 -39.27 17.65
CA GLY A 126 -22.54 -39.16 19.09
C GLY A 126 -21.23 -39.13 19.88
N SER A 127 -21.31 -38.63 21.12
CA SER A 127 -20.14 -38.37 21.96
C SER A 127 -19.35 -39.62 22.33
N VAL A 128 -20.02 -40.76 22.48
CA VAL A 128 -19.34 -42.05 22.77
C VAL A 128 -18.47 -42.51 21.60
N ALA A 129 -18.87 -42.19 20.37
CA ALA A 129 -18.07 -42.43 19.17
C ALA A 129 -16.99 -41.35 18.94
N GLY A 130 -16.81 -40.41 19.87
CA GLY A 130 -15.82 -39.33 19.76
C GLY A 130 -16.30 -38.09 19.01
N GLN A 131 -17.61 -37.94 18.73
CA GLN A 131 -18.13 -36.72 18.12
C GLN A 131 -18.13 -35.56 19.14
N THR A 132 -17.29 -34.56 18.90
CA THR A 132 -17.14 -33.38 19.76
C THR A 132 -18.03 -32.22 19.33
N VAL A 133 -18.22 -32.01 18.02
CA VAL A 133 -19.09 -30.97 17.45
C VAL A 133 -20.39 -31.60 16.96
N ARG A 134 -21.54 -31.12 17.47
CA ARG A 134 -22.90 -31.65 17.18
C ARG A 134 -23.45 -31.15 15.85
N GLN A 135 -22.69 -31.42 14.80
CA GLN A 135 -22.96 -31.11 13.39
C GLN A 135 -22.49 -32.32 12.58
N LEU A 136 -23.20 -32.73 11.53
CA LEU A 136 -22.75 -33.80 10.64
C LEU A 136 -21.50 -33.37 9.86
N HIS A 137 -20.41 -34.11 10.05
CA HIS A 137 -19.15 -33.89 9.35
C HIS A 137 -18.36 -35.19 9.15
N PHE A 138 -17.45 -35.19 8.18
CA PHE A 138 -16.58 -36.30 7.82
C PHE A 138 -15.12 -35.85 7.93
N HIS A 139 -14.31 -36.66 8.59
CA HIS A 139 -12.87 -36.52 8.64
C HIS A 139 -12.23 -37.24 7.45
N VAL A 140 -11.32 -36.57 6.76
CA VAL A 140 -10.48 -37.10 5.68
C VAL A 140 -9.04 -37.04 6.16
N ILE A 141 -8.50 -38.18 6.56
CA ILE A 141 -7.19 -38.29 7.23
C ILE A 141 -6.20 -38.99 6.29
N PRO A 142 -5.16 -38.29 5.81
CA PRO A 142 -4.09 -38.90 5.01
C PRO A 142 -3.27 -39.93 5.77
N CYS A 143 -2.92 -41.03 5.10
CA CYS A 143 -2.08 -42.11 5.62
C CYS A 143 -0.82 -42.24 4.78
N TYR A 144 0.34 -42.20 5.41
CA TYR A 144 1.65 -42.25 4.74
C TYR A 144 2.31 -43.62 4.94
N SER A 145 2.84 -44.22 3.88
CA SER A 145 3.70 -45.39 4.00
C SER A 145 5.07 -44.97 4.50
N ASN A 146 5.53 -45.52 5.62
CA ASN A 146 6.88 -45.29 6.10
C ASN A 146 7.87 -46.09 5.23
N PRO A 147 8.87 -45.47 4.55
CA PRO A 147 9.85 -46.21 3.76
C PRO A 147 10.72 -47.17 4.59
N ASP A 148 10.77 -47.00 5.93
CA ASP A 148 11.62 -47.79 6.85
C ASP A 148 10.85 -48.63 7.88
N ALA A 149 9.53 -48.82 7.76
CA ALA A 149 8.79 -49.67 8.70
C ALA A 149 8.80 -51.15 8.28
N THR A 150 9.55 -51.97 9.01
CA THR A 150 9.31 -53.41 9.07
C THR A 150 7.88 -53.69 9.57
N PRO A 151 7.23 -54.79 9.13
CA PRO A 151 5.82 -55.04 9.39
C PRO A 151 5.60 -55.51 10.84
N SER A 152 5.54 -54.57 11.78
CA SER A 152 4.95 -54.80 13.09
C SER A 152 4.44 -53.49 13.67
N GLN A 153 3.14 -53.23 13.50
CA GLN A 153 2.23 -52.56 14.45
C GLN A 153 0.92 -52.20 13.72
N HIS A 154 0.14 -53.24 13.39
CA HIS A 154 -1.31 -53.06 13.33
C HIS A 154 -1.81 -52.94 14.78
N HIS A 155 -2.13 -51.73 15.23
CA HIS A 155 -2.97 -51.56 16.42
C HIS A 155 -4.44 -51.51 15.99
N PRO A 156 -5.32 -52.40 16.53
CA PRO A 156 -6.75 -52.32 16.30
C PRO A 156 -7.36 -51.14 17.06
N PRO A 157 -8.56 -50.65 16.67
CA PRO A 157 -9.18 -49.51 17.32
C PRO A 157 -9.73 -49.94 18.68
N THR A 158 -9.14 -49.47 19.78
CA THR A 158 -9.72 -49.66 21.12
C THR A 158 -9.71 -48.37 21.92
N SER A 159 -10.94 -47.94 22.23
CA SER A 159 -11.40 -47.24 23.44
C SER A 159 -10.36 -46.52 24.31
N ASN A 160 -10.23 -45.20 24.16
CA ASN A 160 -9.64 -44.33 25.18
C ASN A 160 -10.65 -43.26 25.62
N ALA A 161 -11.76 -43.71 26.22
CA ALA A 161 -12.70 -42.84 26.92
C ALA A 161 -12.30 -42.56 28.39
N HIS A 162 -11.22 -43.18 28.90
CA HIS A 162 -10.84 -43.06 30.31
C HIS A 162 -9.56 -42.24 30.60
N GLN A 163 -8.81 -41.81 29.59
CA GLN A 163 -7.65 -40.92 29.82
C GLN A 163 -7.98 -39.42 29.74
N GLN A 164 -9.17 -39.03 29.27
CA GLN A 164 -9.56 -37.61 29.19
C GLN A 164 -10.21 -37.05 30.48
N GLN A 165 -10.58 -37.89 31.45
CA GLN A 165 -11.23 -37.44 32.68
C GLN A 165 -10.28 -37.12 33.84
N GLN A 166 -8.98 -37.45 33.75
CA GLN A 166 -8.00 -37.16 34.80
C GLN A 166 -7.26 -35.81 34.64
N GLN A 167 -7.48 -35.06 33.55
CA GLN A 167 -6.90 -33.73 33.37
C GLN A 167 -7.82 -32.55 33.76
N GLN A 168 -9.02 -32.81 34.27
CA GLN A 168 -9.96 -31.76 34.73
C GLN A 168 -10.14 -31.69 36.27
N GLN A 169 -9.35 -32.43 37.05
CA GLN A 169 -9.38 -32.37 38.52
C GLN A 169 -7.98 -32.15 39.12
N SER A 170 -7.36 -31.00 38.82
CA SER A 170 -6.26 -30.47 39.62
C SER A 170 -6.06 -28.97 39.36
N LEU A 171 -7.07 -28.16 39.73
CA LEU A 171 -6.91 -26.71 39.88
C LEU A 171 -7.39 -26.30 41.28
N SER A 172 -6.56 -26.63 42.27
CA SER A 172 -6.62 -26.01 43.60
C SER A 172 -5.25 -26.16 44.27
N ASP A 173 -4.27 -25.35 43.85
CA ASP A 173 -3.31 -24.78 44.80
C ASP A 173 -2.56 -23.58 44.18
N PRO A 174 -2.45 -22.42 44.88
CA PRO A 174 -1.73 -21.25 44.39
C PRO A 174 -0.37 -21.16 45.08
N GLN A 175 0.72 -21.50 44.37
CA GLN A 175 2.07 -20.92 44.49
C GLN A 175 3.10 -21.80 43.76
N GLY A 176 3.76 -21.23 42.74
CA GLY A 176 4.84 -21.90 42.02
C GLY A 176 5.17 -21.20 40.71
N GLN A 177 5.96 -20.13 40.78
CA GLN A 177 6.54 -19.48 39.61
C GLN A 177 7.54 -20.42 38.93
N GLY A 178 7.24 -20.82 37.70
CA GLY A 178 8.12 -21.57 36.82
C GLY A 178 7.64 -21.44 35.38
N SER A 179 8.04 -20.36 34.71
CA SER A 179 7.68 -20.06 33.32
C SER A 179 8.34 -21.05 32.36
N LEU A 180 7.62 -22.12 31.99
CA LEU A 180 7.93 -22.91 30.80
C LEU A 180 7.56 -22.07 29.57
N GLN A 181 8.55 -21.34 29.04
CA GLN A 181 8.47 -20.74 27.71
C GLN A 181 8.46 -21.87 26.67
N LEU A 182 7.30 -22.13 26.07
CA LEU A 182 7.24 -22.84 24.79
C LEU A 182 7.96 -21.95 23.73
N PRO A 183 8.88 -22.50 22.91
CA PRO A 183 9.59 -21.70 21.93
C PRO A 183 8.62 -21.21 20.85
N GLU A 184 8.50 -19.89 20.66
CA GLU A 184 7.71 -19.24 19.60
C GLU A 184 8.05 -19.70 18.16
N SER A 185 9.13 -20.46 17.95
CA SER A 185 9.62 -20.85 16.63
C SER A 185 8.86 -22.01 15.98
N THR A 186 8.24 -22.91 16.75
CA THR A 186 7.53 -24.08 16.18
C THR A 186 6.16 -23.72 15.62
N ALA A 187 5.39 -22.87 16.31
CA ALA A 187 4.05 -22.45 15.88
C ALA A 187 4.06 -21.71 14.53
N VAL A 188 5.08 -20.87 14.28
CA VAL A 188 5.23 -20.12 13.02
C VAL A 188 5.52 -21.03 11.83
N CYS A 189 6.26 -22.13 12.06
CA CYS A 189 6.52 -23.13 11.01
C CYS A 189 5.26 -23.94 10.67
N GLU A 190 4.46 -24.30 11.68
CA GLU A 190 3.21 -25.05 11.49
C GLU A 190 2.15 -24.25 10.71
N GLU A 191 1.97 -22.95 11.01
CA GLU A 191 1.05 -22.09 10.26
C GLU A 191 1.47 -21.91 8.79
N ALA A 192 2.77 -21.75 8.54
CA ALA A 192 3.29 -21.60 7.18
C ALA A 192 3.10 -22.87 6.35
N GLU A 193 3.29 -24.04 6.96
CA GLU A 193 3.08 -25.33 6.31
C GLU A 193 1.59 -25.59 6.03
N GLN A 194 0.71 -25.27 6.98
CA GLN A 194 -0.74 -25.39 6.79
C GLN A 194 -1.25 -24.48 5.67
N GLY A 195 -0.78 -23.24 5.59
CA GLY A 195 -1.17 -22.31 4.53
C GLY A 195 -0.71 -22.77 3.14
N GLN A 196 0.50 -23.32 3.03
CA GLN A 196 0.99 -23.91 1.78
C GLN A 196 0.13 -25.10 1.37
N LEU A 197 -0.16 -26.00 2.31
CA LEU A 197 -0.98 -27.18 2.05
C LEU A 197 -2.40 -26.81 1.63
N LEU A 198 -2.97 -25.77 2.20
CA LEU A 198 -4.28 -25.23 1.80
C LEU A 198 -4.27 -24.75 0.35
N ALA A 199 -3.24 -24.03 -0.08
CA ALA A 199 -3.09 -23.59 -1.47
C ALA A 199 -2.91 -24.79 -2.42
N ASP A 200 -2.11 -25.78 -2.03
CA ASP A 200 -1.88 -27.00 -2.81
C ASP A 200 -3.18 -27.81 -3.00
N ILE A 201 -3.96 -28.02 -1.93
CA ILE A 201 -5.26 -28.69 -2.02
C ILE A 201 -6.20 -27.89 -2.94
N ARG A 202 -6.29 -26.57 -2.77
CA ARG A 202 -7.11 -25.71 -3.63
C ARG A 202 -6.71 -25.81 -5.11
N ASN A 203 -5.42 -25.91 -5.43
CA ASN A 203 -4.95 -26.11 -6.80
C ASN A 203 -5.31 -27.49 -7.38
N ARG A 204 -5.42 -28.54 -6.55
CA ARG A 204 -5.84 -29.89 -6.95
C ARG A 204 -7.36 -30.04 -7.08
N LEU A 205 -8.14 -29.14 -6.50
CA LEU A 205 -9.59 -29.16 -6.64
C LEU A 205 -10.00 -28.79 -8.08
N PRO A 206 -11.14 -29.32 -8.56
CA PRO A 206 -11.74 -28.84 -9.80
C PRO A 206 -12.06 -27.34 -9.71
N PRO A 207 -12.03 -26.58 -10.83
CA PRO A 207 -12.38 -25.17 -10.83
C PRO A 207 -13.79 -24.86 -10.29
N SER A 208 -14.73 -25.81 -10.39
CA SER A 208 -16.06 -25.71 -9.79
C SER A 208 -16.09 -25.69 -8.25
N TYR A 209 -14.96 -25.98 -7.59
CA TYR A 209 -14.80 -25.99 -6.12
C TYR A 209 -13.95 -24.83 -5.61
N SER A 210 -12.84 -24.52 -6.29
CA SER A 210 -11.87 -23.51 -5.83
C SER A 210 -11.80 -22.26 -6.71
N GLY A 211 -12.53 -22.24 -7.84
CA GLY A 211 -12.38 -21.23 -8.88
C GLY A 211 -11.27 -21.55 -9.89
N GLU A 212 -11.40 -20.95 -11.08
CA GLU A 212 -10.35 -20.91 -12.12
C GLU A 212 -9.12 -20.12 -11.64
N GLY A 213 -7.93 -20.45 -12.15
CA GLY A 213 -6.69 -19.73 -11.83
C GLY A 213 -5.75 -20.50 -10.88
N CYS A 214 -4.84 -19.80 -10.22
CA CYS A 214 -3.77 -20.37 -9.40
C CYS A 214 -3.85 -19.84 -7.96
N HIS A 215 -3.72 -20.74 -6.98
CA HIS A 215 -3.65 -20.44 -5.56
C HIS A 215 -2.20 -20.50 -5.09
N VAL A 216 -1.75 -19.47 -4.39
CA VAL A 216 -0.37 -19.35 -3.90
C VAL A 216 -0.41 -18.97 -2.42
N TRP A 217 0.35 -19.69 -1.60
CA TRP A 217 0.62 -19.27 -0.23
C TRP A 217 1.89 -18.43 -0.17
N VAL A 218 1.82 -17.31 0.56
CA VAL A 218 2.88 -16.31 0.66
C VAL A 218 3.24 -16.14 2.14
N PRO A 219 4.34 -16.75 2.60
CA PRO A 219 4.67 -16.77 4.02
C PRO A 219 5.27 -15.46 4.54
N SER A 220 5.82 -14.60 3.66
CA SER A 220 6.42 -13.33 4.04
C SER A 220 6.17 -12.22 3.01
N ALA A 221 6.31 -10.96 3.45
CA ALA A 221 6.26 -9.80 2.58
C ALA A 221 7.25 -9.86 1.41
N GLU A 222 8.39 -10.52 1.62
CA GLU A 222 9.44 -10.71 0.61
C GLU A 222 8.97 -11.68 -0.48
N LYS A 223 8.31 -12.78 -0.07
CA LYS A 223 7.68 -13.71 -0.99
C LYS A 223 6.51 -13.07 -1.74
N MET A 224 5.86 -12.07 -1.15
CA MET A 224 4.83 -11.27 -1.81
C MET A 224 5.41 -10.44 -2.97
N GLU A 225 6.57 -9.81 -2.76
CA GLU A 225 7.26 -9.08 -3.83
C GLU A 225 7.79 -10.02 -4.90
N GLN A 226 8.36 -11.18 -4.52
CA GLN A 226 8.76 -12.21 -5.47
C GLN A 226 7.57 -12.72 -6.29
N LEU A 227 6.38 -12.87 -5.70
CA LEU A 227 5.18 -13.21 -6.45
C LEU A 227 4.85 -12.14 -7.50
N GLY A 228 4.99 -10.86 -7.16
CA GLY A 228 4.90 -9.75 -8.13
C GLY A 228 5.88 -9.91 -9.29
N MET A 229 7.13 -10.32 -9.03
CA MET A 229 8.10 -10.58 -10.11
C MET A 229 7.66 -11.72 -11.04
N HIS A 230 7.06 -12.80 -10.50
CA HIS A 230 6.49 -13.86 -11.35
C HIS A 230 5.33 -13.34 -12.19
N LEU A 231 4.45 -12.52 -11.59
CA LEU A 231 3.30 -11.93 -12.29
C LEU A 231 3.72 -11.06 -13.48
N GLN A 232 4.90 -10.42 -13.44
CA GLN A 232 5.43 -9.65 -14.57
C GLN A 232 5.50 -10.49 -15.87
N ALA A 233 5.81 -11.78 -15.78
CA ALA A 233 5.86 -12.67 -16.94
C ALA A 233 4.50 -12.88 -17.61
N LEU A 234 3.40 -12.56 -16.92
CA LEU A 234 2.03 -12.62 -17.45
C LEU A 234 1.58 -11.32 -18.10
N LEU A 235 2.35 -10.23 -17.97
CA LEU A 235 1.95 -8.89 -18.39
C LEU A 235 2.33 -8.62 -19.85
N GLN A 236 1.41 -7.99 -20.59
CA GLN A 236 1.64 -7.46 -21.92
C GLN A 236 1.07 -6.03 -22.02
N PRO A 237 1.48 -5.21 -22.99
CA PRO A 237 0.84 -3.93 -23.26
C PRO A 237 -0.69 -4.08 -23.46
N GLY A 238 -1.48 -3.41 -22.61
CA GLY A 238 -2.94 -3.54 -22.51
C GLY A 238 -3.44 -4.53 -21.43
N THR A 239 -2.54 -5.10 -20.61
CA THR A 239 -2.93 -5.88 -19.43
C THR A 239 -3.26 -4.97 -18.26
N VAL A 240 -4.42 -5.20 -17.65
CA VAL A 240 -4.84 -4.54 -16.41
C VAL A 240 -4.83 -5.54 -15.25
N VAL A 241 -4.03 -5.26 -14.24
CA VAL A 241 -3.93 -6.05 -13.00
C VAL A 241 -4.78 -5.41 -11.92
N LEU A 242 -5.75 -6.15 -11.39
CA LEU A 242 -6.66 -5.71 -10.33
C LEU A 242 -6.27 -6.38 -9.01
N LEU A 243 -5.79 -5.59 -8.06
CA LEU A 243 -5.36 -6.07 -6.74
C LEU A 243 -6.45 -5.82 -5.70
N SER A 244 -6.96 -6.89 -5.09
CA SER A 244 -7.98 -6.82 -4.03
C SER A 244 -7.49 -7.44 -2.72
N GLY A 245 -8.04 -6.98 -1.59
CA GLY A 245 -7.70 -7.49 -0.25
C GLY A 245 -7.67 -6.39 0.80
N GLN A 246 -7.63 -6.79 2.09
CA GLN A 246 -7.69 -5.88 3.23
C GLN A 246 -6.52 -4.88 3.30
N LEU A 247 -6.65 -3.85 4.14
CA LEU A 247 -5.58 -2.85 4.32
C LEU A 247 -4.32 -3.50 4.90
N GLY A 248 -3.18 -3.35 4.22
CA GLY A 248 -1.92 -4.01 4.61
C GLY A 248 -1.79 -5.46 4.17
N SER A 249 -2.67 -5.94 3.27
CA SER A 249 -2.58 -7.30 2.71
C SER A 249 -1.34 -7.53 1.84
N GLY A 250 -0.66 -6.47 1.36
CA GLY A 250 0.54 -6.57 0.52
C GLY A 250 0.36 -6.19 -0.95
N LYS A 251 -0.73 -5.51 -1.31
CA LYS A 251 -1.01 -5.05 -2.69
C LYS A 251 0.15 -4.24 -3.29
N THR A 252 0.62 -3.21 -2.58
CA THR A 252 1.79 -2.41 -3.00
C THR A 252 3.08 -3.24 -3.13
N SER A 253 3.24 -4.31 -2.32
CA SER A 253 4.39 -5.22 -2.44
C SER A 253 4.33 -6.03 -3.72
N ILE A 254 3.15 -6.53 -4.11
CA ILE A 254 2.94 -7.17 -5.42
C ILE A 254 3.23 -6.18 -6.55
N ALA A 255 2.63 -4.99 -6.52
CA ALA A 255 2.82 -3.95 -7.54
C ALA A 255 4.30 -3.60 -7.71
N ARG A 256 5.02 -3.41 -6.60
CA ARG A 256 6.48 -3.17 -6.57
C ARG A 256 7.27 -4.27 -7.25
N GLY A 257 6.99 -5.54 -6.94
CA GLY A 257 7.65 -6.67 -7.58
C GLY A 257 7.42 -6.70 -9.10
N CYS A 258 6.17 -6.52 -9.52
CA CYS A 258 5.81 -6.44 -10.94
C CYS A 258 6.56 -5.32 -11.67
N ILE A 259 6.55 -4.13 -11.09
CA ILE A 259 7.11 -2.91 -11.69
C ILE A 259 8.64 -2.97 -11.76
N ARG A 260 9.31 -3.40 -10.69
CA ARG A 260 10.77 -3.57 -10.67
C ARG A 260 11.22 -4.56 -11.73
N ALA A 261 10.53 -5.68 -11.87
CA ALA A 261 10.80 -6.67 -12.91
C ALA A 261 10.55 -6.10 -14.31
N TRP A 262 9.47 -5.33 -14.51
CA TRP A 262 9.13 -4.71 -15.80
C TRP A 262 10.18 -3.68 -16.23
N CYS A 263 10.55 -2.78 -15.31
CA CYS A 263 11.53 -1.72 -15.55
C CYS A 263 12.98 -2.23 -15.55
N ARG A 264 13.22 -3.49 -15.14
CA ARG A 264 14.55 -4.10 -14.97
C ARG A 264 15.46 -3.32 -13.99
N ASP A 265 14.86 -2.79 -12.93
CA ASP A 265 15.57 -2.11 -11.85
C ASP A 265 15.09 -2.64 -10.49
N PRO A 266 15.89 -3.50 -9.81
CA PRO A 266 15.54 -4.05 -8.51
C PRO A 266 15.60 -3.00 -7.38
N HIS A 267 16.30 -1.88 -7.58
CA HIS A 267 16.45 -0.81 -6.59
C HIS A 267 15.40 0.29 -6.76
N MET A 268 14.62 0.25 -7.85
CA MET A 268 13.59 1.23 -8.14
C MET A 268 12.67 1.42 -6.93
N HIS A 269 12.54 2.66 -6.48
CA HIS A 269 11.58 3.01 -5.44
C HIS A 269 10.16 2.98 -6.03
N VAL A 270 9.30 2.11 -5.51
CA VAL A 270 7.89 1.97 -5.92
C VAL A 270 7.00 2.16 -4.69
N PRO A 271 6.71 3.40 -4.29
CA PRO A 271 5.81 3.65 -3.17
C PRO A 271 4.36 3.36 -3.57
N SER A 272 3.45 3.30 -2.60
CA SER A 272 2.02 3.36 -2.91
C SER A 272 1.70 4.75 -3.49
N PRO A 273 1.00 4.84 -4.63
CA PRO A 273 0.59 6.09 -5.23
C PRO A 273 -0.65 6.68 -4.54
N SER A 274 -0.96 6.29 -3.30
CA SER A 274 -2.14 6.72 -2.54
C SER A 274 -2.39 8.23 -2.55
N PHE A 275 -1.33 9.07 -2.50
CA PHE A 275 -1.46 10.53 -2.52
C PHE A 275 -1.59 11.12 -3.94
N LEU A 276 -0.86 10.55 -4.90
CA LEU A 276 -0.82 11.01 -6.29
C LEU A 276 -1.90 10.35 -7.17
N LEU A 277 -2.62 9.36 -6.60
CA LEU A 277 -3.59 8.45 -7.23
C LEU A 277 -3.00 7.54 -8.32
N ASN A 278 -1.99 8.01 -9.05
CA ASN A 278 -1.27 7.30 -10.09
C ASN A 278 0.23 7.64 -10.08
N LEU A 279 1.08 6.64 -10.30
CA LEU A 279 2.49 6.78 -10.63
C LEU A 279 2.79 6.04 -11.93
N THR A 280 3.48 6.69 -12.85
CA THR A 280 3.89 6.08 -14.12
C THR A 280 5.36 5.67 -14.07
N TYR A 281 5.66 4.50 -14.66
CA TYR A 281 6.97 3.87 -14.70
C TYR A 281 7.31 3.53 -16.15
N GLN A 282 8.54 3.76 -16.58
CA GLN A 282 9.03 3.44 -17.92
C GLN A 282 10.32 2.63 -17.84
N GLN A 283 10.65 1.94 -18.92
CA GLN A 283 11.90 1.20 -19.04
C GLN A 283 12.99 2.14 -19.56
N ASP A 284 14.07 2.33 -18.81
CA ASP A 284 15.21 3.15 -19.27
C ASP A 284 15.89 2.46 -20.46
N ARG A 285 15.77 3.05 -21.66
CA ARG A 285 16.69 2.73 -22.75
C ARG A 285 17.95 3.57 -22.52
N GLY A 286 19.06 2.92 -22.18
CA GLY A 286 20.35 3.58 -22.11
C GLY A 286 20.64 4.38 -23.40
N TYR A 287 21.18 5.58 -23.22
CA TYR A 287 21.49 6.58 -24.25
C TYR A 287 22.29 6.03 -25.45
N GLU A 288 23.04 4.95 -25.26
CA GLU A 288 23.88 4.33 -26.30
C GLU A 288 23.07 3.60 -27.38
N GLN A 289 21.96 2.92 -27.05
CA GLN A 289 21.16 2.19 -28.05
C GLN A 289 20.36 3.13 -28.96
N GLN A 290 19.89 4.27 -28.43
CA GLN A 290 19.20 5.28 -29.23
C GLN A 290 20.12 5.92 -30.27
N ASN A 291 21.40 6.15 -29.94
CA ASN A 291 22.38 6.65 -30.90
C ASN A 291 22.78 5.61 -31.95
N VAL A 292 22.86 4.32 -31.59
CA VAL A 292 23.15 3.26 -32.57
C VAL A 292 22.00 3.07 -33.56
N GLU A 293 20.75 3.10 -33.10
CA GLU A 293 19.57 3.05 -33.99
C GLU A 293 19.43 4.32 -34.83
N GLN A 294 19.70 5.51 -34.28
CA GLN A 294 19.68 6.76 -35.04
C GLN A 294 20.86 6.87 -36.03
N GLN A 295 22.05 6.38 -35.69
CA GLN A 295 23.18 6.32 -36.62
C GLN A 295 22.97 5.26 -37.71
N GLN A 296 22.35 4.12 -37.40
CA GLN A 296 21.97 3.12 -38.40
C GLN A 296 20.83 3.60 -39.29
N GLN A 297 19.86 4.34 -38.75
CA GLN A 297 18.80 4.98 -39.55
C GLN A 297 19.34 6.14 -40.41
N GLN A 298 20.28 6.94 -39.90
CA GLN A 298 20.95 8.00 -40.69
C GLN A 298 21.87 7.45 -41.78
N GLN A 299 22.47 6.26 -41.59
CA GLN A 299 23.24 5.58 -42.63
C GLN A 299 22.35 4.87 -43.68
N GLN A 300 21.08 4.60 -43.37
CA GLN A 300 20.11 4.01 -44.30
C GLN A 300 19.17 5.04 -44.97
N SER A 301 19.13 6.29 -44.50
CA SER A 301 18.20 7.31 -44.99
C SER A 301 18.71 8.21 -46.12
N HIS A 302 19.60 7.73 -46.99
CA HIS A 302 19.88 8.41 -48.28
C HIS A 302 19.00 7.94 -49.45
N HIS A 303 18.17 6.91 -49.27
CA HIS A 303 17.12 6.58 -50.23
C HIS A 303 15.81 6.19 -49.50
N GLN A 304 14.75 6.96 -49.81
CA GLN A 304 13.34 6.82 -49.40
C GLN A 304 12.89 7.69 -48.22
N ALA A 305 12.47 8.91 -48.56
CA ALA A 305 11.54 9.70 -47.76
C ALA A 305 10.11 9.40 -48.24
N GLN A 306 9.31 8.70 -47.43
CA GLN A 306 7.86 8.89 -47.24
C GLN A 306 7.28 7.77 -46.35
N SER A 307 6.41 8.18 -45.40
CA SER A 307 5.63 7.36 -44.46
C SER A 307 6.40 6.39 -43.54
N GLY A 308 6.88 6.90 -42.41
CA GLY A 308 7.28 6.08 -41.26
C GLY A 308 6.46 6.47 -40.04
N SER A 309 5.51 5.63 -39.64
CA SER A 309 4.86 5.70 -38.33
C SER A 309 5.95 5.66 -37.23
N PRO A 310 5.82 6.42 -36.13
CA PRO A 310 6.77 6.32 -35.03
C PRO A 310 6.80 4.87 -34.55
N GLY A 311 8.00 4.28 -34.46
CA GLY A 311 8.17 2.92 -33.93
C GLY A 311 7.54 2.77 -32.55
N PRO A 312 7.18 1.56 -32.12
CA PRO A 312 6.46 1.35 -30.86
C PRO A 312 7.27 1.93 -29.69
N GLN A 313 6.73 2.98 -29.07
CA GLN A 313 7.25 3.48 -27.79
C GLN A 313 7.17 2.36 -26.74
N PRO A 314 8.16 2.22 -25.85
CA PRO A 314 8.11 1.23 -24.79
C PRO A 314 6.87 1.49 -23.91
N ALA A 315 6.07 0.45 -23.69
CA ALA A 315 4.83 0.57 -22.91
C ALA A 315 5.16 0.94 -21.45
N ALA A 316 4.51 2.00 -20.95
CA ALA A 316 4.60 2.39 -19.55
C ALA A 316 3.81 1.44 -18.66
N VAL A 317 4.15 1.45 -17.36
CA VAL A 317 3.33 0.84 -16.30
C VAL A 317 2.71 1.96 -15.48
N HIS A 318 1.40 1.96 -15.31
CA HIS A 318 0.68 2.83 -14.40
C HIS A 318 0.35 2.07 -13.13
N HIS A 319 0.78 2.57 -11.99
CA HIS A 319 0.43 2.06 -10.67
C HIS A 319 -0.58 3.01 -10.06
N MET A 320 -1.77 2.50 -9.72
CA MET A 320 -2.87 3.32 -9.22
C MET A 320 -3.34 2.84 -7.85
N ASP A 321 -3.71 3.77 -6.99
CA ASP A 321 -4.26 3.49 -5.65
C ASP A 321 -5.45 4.43 -5.33
N PRO A 322 -6.66 4.06 -5.79
CA PRO A 322 -7.91 4.76 -5.49
C PRO A 322 -8.37 4.72 -4.02
N PHE A 323 -7.59 4.20 -3.06
CA PHE A 323 -8.07 4.04 -1.68
C PHE A 323 -8.64 5.34 -1.06
N ARG A 324 -8.09 6.51 -1.41
CA ARG A 324 -8.54 7.81 -0.88
C ARG A 324 -9.84 8.35 -1.49
N LEU A 325 -10.42 7.70 -2.51
CA LEU A 325 -11.49 8.32 -3.30
C LEU A 325 -12.87 8.32 -2.63
N GLY A 326 -13.18 7.38 -1.73
CA GLY A 326 -14.52 7.30 -1.13
C GLY A 326 -15.62 7.27 -2.19
N THR A 327 -16.58 8.20 -2.14
CA THR A 327 -17.67 8.37 -3.13
C THR A 327 -17.29 9.23 -4.35
N LYS A 328 -16.07 9.77 -4.43
CA LYS A 328 -15.63 10.65 -5.53
C LYS A 328 -15.00 9.89 -6.71
N ALA A 329 -15.26 8.58 -6.81
CA ALA A 329 -14.66 7.68 -7.79
C ALA A 329 -14.82 8.19 -9.23
N ASP A 330 -15.97 8.77 -9.58
CA ASP A 330 -16.29 9.26 -10.93
C ASP A 330 -15.31 10.32 -11.44
N LYS A 331 -14.59 11.01 -10.54
CA LYS A 331 -13.62 12.05 -10.89
C LYS A 331 -12.24 11.51 -11.26
N MET A 332 -11.99 10.20 -11.10
CA MET A 332 -10.76 9.56 -11.58
C MET A 332 -10.68 9.52 -13.10
N ALA A 333 -11.81 9.45 -13.81
CA ALA A 333 -11.84 9.21 -15.25
C ALA A 333 -11.02 10.22 -16.08
N GLY A 334 -10.71 11.40 -15.53
CA GLY A 334 -9.84 12.39 -16.18
C GLY A 334 -8.36 12.39 -15.75
N LEU A 335 -7.91 11.52 -14.84
CA LEU A 335 -6.51 11.47 -14.34
C LEU A 335 -5.54 10.78 -15.29
N VAL A 336 -6.05 9.78 -16.00
CA VAL A 336 -5.33 8.99 -16.99
C VAL A 336 -6.28 8.86 -18.16
N ASP A 337 -5.77 8.95 -19.39
CA ASP A 337 -6.53 8.51 -20.55
C ASP A 337 -6.67 6.99 -20.48
N PHE A 338 -7.65 6.52 -19.72
CA PHE A 338 -7.86 5.11 -19.42
C PHE A 338 -8.14 4.30 -20.69
N ASP A 339 -8.75 4.88 -21.70
CA ASP A 339 -9.02 4.19 -22.96
C ASP A 339 -7.69 3.86 -23.67
N THR A 340 -6.79 4.84 -23.78
CA THR A 340 -5.45 4.60 -24.33
C THR A 340 -4.63 3.68 -23.42
N ALA A 341 -4.61 3.93 -22.11
CA ALA A 341 -3.79 3.19 -21.16
C ALA A 341 -4.19 1.71 -21.09
N PHE A 342 -5.48 1.39 -21.06
CA PHE A 342 -5.98 0.00 -21.02
C PHE A 342 -5.77 -0.75 -22.33
N GLN A 343 -5.58 -0.05 -23.44
CA GLN A 343 -5.30 -0.67 -24.74
C GLN A 343 -3.80 -0.83 -25.03
N ARG A 344 -2.96 0.08 -24.55
CA ARG A 344 -1.54 0.22 -24.96
C ARG A 344 -0.52 0.07 -23.85
N GLU A 345 -0.91 0.19 -22.59
CA GLU A 345 0.01 0.24 -21.44
C GLU A 345 -0.35 -0.83 -20.42
N VAL A 346 0.53 -1.05 -19.44
CA VAL A 346 0.23 -1.95 -18.32
C VAL A 346 -0.36 -1.12 -17.19
N CYS A 347 -1.50 -1.52 -16.65
CA CYS A 347 -2.11 -0.82 -15.51
C CYS A 347 -2.18 -1.77 -14.31
N ILE A 348 -1.70 -1.35 -13.15
CA ILE A 348 -1.81 -2.07 -11.88
C ILE A 348 -2.65 -1.22 -10.95
N ILE A 349 -3.86 -1.68 -10.62
CA ILE A 349 -4.84 -0.93 -9.84
C ILE A 349 -5.00 -1.61 -8.49
N GLU A 350 -4.57 -0.93 -7.43
CA GLU A 350 -4.91 -1.31 -6.06
C GLU A 350 -6.36 -0.93 -5.75
N TRP A 351 -7.09 -1.73 -4.98
CA TRP A 351 -8.48 -1.42 -4.59
C TRP A 351 -9.39 -1.15 -5.80
N ALA A 352 -9.37 -2.07 -6.77
CA ALA A 352 -10.19 -1.98 -7.98
C ALA A 352 -11.70 -1.82 -7.68
N ASP A 353 -12.17 -2.27 -6.51
CA ASP A 353 -13.53 -2.07 -6.00
C ASP A 353 -13.89 -0.59 -5.76
N ARG A 354 -12.89 0.28 -5.62
CA ARG A 354 -13.05 1.73 -5.43
C ARG A 354 -12.90 2.53 -6.72
N MET A 355 -12.66 1.87 -7.85
CA MET A 355 -12.67 2.53 -9.16
C MET A 355 -14.11 2.78 -9.62
N PRO A 356 -14.37 3.89 -10.33
CA PRO A 356 -15.68 4.13 -10.90
C PRO A 356 -16.01 3.07 -11.97
N LYS A 357 -17.27 2.66 -12.02
CA LYS A 357 -17.76 1.66 -12.99
C LYS A 357 -17.49 2.09 -14.43
N SER A 358 -17.64 3.38 -14.74
CA SER A 358 -17.36 3.94 -16.06
C SER A 358 -15.94 3.67 -16.57
N VAL A 359 -14.95 3.63 -15.67
CA VAL A 359 -13.56 3.26 -16.03
C VAL A 359 -13.41 1.74 -16.06
N MET A 360 -13.99 1.03 -15.10
CA MET A 360 -13.89 -0.43 -15.05
C MET A 360 -14.59 -1.13 -16.20
N ASP A 361 -15.57 -0.50 -16.85
CA ASP A 361 -16.28 -1.05 -18.02
C ASP A 361 -15.56 -0.77 -19.36
N LEU A 362 -14.46 0.01 -19.35
CA LEU A 362 -13.68 0.29 -20.56
C LEU A 362 -13.03 -0.97 -21.14
N PRO A 363 -12.92 -1.05 -22.49
CA PRO A 363 -12.32 -2.19 -23.15
C PRO A 363 -10.83 -2.30 -22.83
N ARG A 364 -10.38 -3.53 -22.59
CA ARG A 364 -8.99 -3.88 -22.29
C ARG A 364 -8.66 -5.24 -22.87
N LYS A 365 -7.39 -5.48 -23.18
CA LYS A 365 -6.96 -6.73 -23.83
C LYS A 365 -6.96 -7.90 -22.87
N GLU A 366 -6.55 -7.67 -21.64
CA GLU A 366 -6.41 -8.70 -20.61
C GLU A 366 -6.71 -8.12 -19.23
N THR A 367 -7.36 -8.92 -18.37
CA THR A 367 -7.57 -8.57 -16.96
C THR A 367 -7.05 -9.69 -16.08
N LEU A 368 -6.05 -9.36 -15.27
CA LEU A 368 -5.54 -10.25 -14.22
C LEU A 368 -6.10 -9.82 -12.88
N GLU A 369 -6.89 -10.68 -12.27
CA GLU A 369 -7.44 -10.45 -10.93
C GLU A 369 -6.59 -11.17 -9.88
N VAL A 370 -6.11 -10.43 -8.90
CA VAL A 370 -5.27 -10.92 -7.81
C VAL A 370 -5.95 -10.60 -6.49
N SER A 371 -6.47 -11.63 -5.83
CA SER A 371 -7.17 -11.52 -4.55
C SER A 371 -6.28 -12.00 -3.42
N ILE A 372 -6.06 -11.14 -2.40
CA ILE A 372 -5.20 -11.41 -1.26
C ILE A 372 -6.04 -11.57 0.01
N SER A 373 -6.01 -12.76 0.61
CA SER A 373 -6.73 -13.12 1.85
C SER A 373 -5.77 -13.68 2.93
N GLY A 374 -6.32 -14.06 4.08
CA GLY A 374 -5.56 -14.59 5.22
C GLY A 374 -5.30 -13.56 6.33
N VAL A 375 -4.88 -14.06 7.49
CA VAL A 375 -4.64 -13.29 8.72
C VAL A 375 -3.15 -13.38 9.06
N GLY A 376 -2.51 -12.26 9.34
CA GLY A 376 -1.08 -12.22 9.64
C GLY A 376 -0.53 -10.80 9.71
N ALA A 377 0.74 -10.67 10.08
CA ALA A 377 1.46 -9.41 9.95
C ALA A 377 1.46 -8.94 8.46
N GLN A 378 1.80 -7.68 8.21
CA GLN A 378 1.70 -7.10 6.87
C GLN A 378 2.35 -7.95 5.77
N ALA A 379 1.59 -8.24 4.72
CA ALA A 379 2.02 -9.03 3.56
C ALA A 379 2.61 -10.43 3.87
N ALA A 380 2.55 -10.90 5.12
CA ALA A 380 3.02 -12.21 5.56
C ALA A 380 1.84 -13.11 5.94
N GLY A 381 1.99 -14.42 5.73
CA GLY A 381 0.94 -15.40 5.98
C GLY A 381 -0.31 -15.16 5.14
N ARG A 382 -0.15 -14.93 3.83
CA ARG A 382 -1.26 -14.58 2.92
C ARG A 382 -1.53 -15.68 1.92
N HIS A 383 -2.80 -15.93 1.68
CA HIS A 383 -3.24 -16.70 0.54
C HIS A 383 -3.56 -15.74 -0.61
N VAL A 384 -2.97 -15.98 -1.77
CA VAL A 384 -3.15 -15.18 -2.98
C VAL A 384 -3.78 -16.04 -4.06
N TRP A 385 -4.93 -15.61 -4.57
CA TRP A 385 -5.60 -16.26 -5.71
C TRP A 385 -5.48 -15.37 -6.94
N ILE A 386 -4.94 -15.92 -8.02
CA ILE A 386 -4.66 -15.22 -9.27
C ILE A 386 -5.47 -15.86 -10.39
N ARG A 387 -6.30 -15.08 -11.08
CA ARG A 387 -7.06 -15.53 -12.25
C ARG A 387 -6.95 -14.54 -13.40
N SER A 388 -7.07 -15.05 -14.62
CA SER A 388 -7.33 -14.23 -15.80
C SER A 388 -8.84 -14.18 -16.06
N ALA A 389 -9.36 -13.00 -16.39
CA ALA A 389 -10.76 -12.85 -16.80
C ALA A 389 -11.02 -13.40 -18.21
N SER A 390 -9.96 -13.63 -18.99
CA SER A 390 -10.00 -14.13 -20.36
C SER A 390 -9.52 -15.59 -20.40
N PRO A 391 -10.42 -16.60 -20.44
CA PRO A 391 -10.05 -18.01 -20.23
C PRO A 391 -9.04 -18.58 -21.24
N GLU A 392 -9.00 -18.02 -22.44
CA GLU A 392 -8.13 -18.47 -23.53
C GLU A 392 -6.85 -17.63 -23.69
N SER A 393 -6.60 -16.69 -22.77
CA SER A 393 -5.42 -15.82 -22.87
C SER A 393 -4.10 -16.59 -22.64
N PRO A 394 -2.98 -16.05 -23.13
CA PRO A 394 -1.64 -16.55 -22.75
C PRO A 394 -1.46 -16.60 -21.23
N ALA A 395 -1.99 -15.60 -20.51
CA ALA A 395 -1.92 -15.54 -19.07
C ALA A 395 -2.75 -16.65 -18.39
N ALA A 396 -3.96 -16.93 -18.87
CA ALA A 396 -4.78 -18.06 -18.39
C ALA A 396 -4.09 -19.41 -18.64
N THR A 397 -3.40 -19.55 -19.76
CA THR A 397 -2.62 -20.75 -20.09
C THR A 397 -1.43 -20.92 -19.14
N ALA A 398 -0.69 -19.84 -18.87
CA ALA A 398 0.40 -19.85 -17.90
C ALA A 398 -0.10 -20.15 -16.48
N LEU A 399 -1.23 -19.57 -16.05
CA LEU A 399 -1.83 -19.83 -14.74
C LEU A 399 -2.27 -21.29 -14.58
N ARG A 400 -2.77 -21.95 -15.64
CA ARG A 400 -3.06 -23.40 -15.63
C ARG A 400 -1.80 -24.25 -15.46
N ALA A 401 -0.70 -23.84 -16.08
CA ALA A 401 0.60 -24.47 -15.87
C ALA A 401 1.07 -24.27 -14.42
N TRP A 402 0.97 -23.05 -13.88
CA TRP A 402 1.36 -22.74 -12.49
C TRP A 402 0.51 -23.52 -11.47
N ARG A 403 -0.79 -23.65 -11.72
CA ARG A 403 -1.71 -24.43 -10.89
C ARG A 403 -1.31 -25.90 -10.79
N SER A 404 -0.75 -26.48 -11.86
CA SER A 404 -0.41 -27.91 -11.90
C SER A 404 1.05 -28.22 -11.53
N GLN A 405 1.98 -27.31 -11.86
CA GLN A 405 3.43 -27.53 -11.74
C GLN A 405 4.09 -26.66 -10.65
N GLY A 406 3.35 -25.70 -10.08
CA GLY A 406 3.90 -24.67 -9.21
C GLY A 406 4.44 -23.47 -9.98
N LEU A 407 4.87 -22.44 -9.24
CA LEU A 407 5.47 -21.24 -9.84
C LEU A 407 6.78 -21.60 -10.55
N PRO A 408 7.04 -21.06 -11.76
CA PRO A 408 8.29 -21.28 -12.46
C PRO A 408 9.45 -20.64 -11.68
N PRO A 409 10.68 -21.15 -11.81
CA PRO A 409 11.84 -20.51 -11.19
C PRO A 409 12.02 -19.09 -11.75
N LEU A 410 12.36 -18.14 -10.87
CA LEU A 410 12.74 -16.78 -11.29
C LEU A 410 14.03 -16.84 -12.11
N SER A 411 13.96 -16.54 -13.40
CA SER A 411 15.15 -16.28 -14.21
C SER A 411 15.61 -14.85 -13.98
N VAL A 412 16.61 -14.67 -13.13
CA VAL A 412 17.23 -13.36 -12.89
C VAL A 412 18.35 -13.16 -13.92
N SER A 413 17.99 -12.85 -15.17
CA SER A 413 18.96 -12.46 -16.21
C SER A 413 18.74 -11.00 -16.60
N TRP A 414 18.72 -10.11 -15.61
CA TRP A 414 18.48 -8.67 -15.83
C TRP A 414 19.39 -7.85 -14.92
N LEU A 415 20.71 -8.01 -15.10
CA LEU A 415 21.65 -6.97 -14.71
C LEU A 415 21.94 -6.13 -15.95
N PRO A 416 21.38 -4.92 -16.07
CA PRO A 416 22.21 -3.85 -16.59
C PRO A 416 23.43 -3.75 -15.67
N GLY A 417 24.64 -3.72 -16.24
CA GLY A 417 25.83 -3.35 -15.48
C GLY A 417 25.56 -2.06 -14.71
N GLN A 418 26.20 -1.91 -13.54
CA GLN A 418 26.10 -0.73 -12.67
C GLN A 418 26.23 0.57 -13.48
N ALA A 419 25.12 1.09 -13.97
CA ALA A 419 25.05 2.39 -14.56
C ALA A 419 24.51 3.29 -13.45
N ASN A 420 25.40 4.01 -12.80
CA ASN A 420 25.02 5.24 -12.11
C ASN A 420 24.38 6.16 -13.16
N PRO A 421 23.07 6.46 -13.12
CA PRO A 421 22.52 7.48 -14.01
C PRO A 421 22.96 8.90 -13.58
N GLY A 422 23.68 9.02 -12.46
CA GLY A 422 24.04 10.30 -11.86
C GLY A 422 25.38 10.91 -12.28
N GLN A 423 26.11 10.33 -13.25
CA GLN A 423 27.43 10.84 -13.66
C GLN A 423 27.54 11.01 -15.17
N SER A 424 26.71 11.88 -15.74
CA SER A 424 27.11 12.62 -16.95
C SER A 424 26.44 13.98 -16.96
N LEU A 425 26.79 14.79 -15.97
CA LEU A 425 26.70 16.25 -16.09
C LEU A 425 28.12 16.73 -15.95
N LEU A 426 28.82 16.83 -17.07
CA LEU A 426 30.16 17.40 -17.11
C LEU A 426 30.06 18.85 -16.63
N PHE A 427 30.52 19.09 -15.40
CA PHE A 427 30.63 20.40 -14.80
C PHE A 427 31.94 21.04 -15.27
N ASP A 428 31.90 22.34 -15.57
CA ASP A 428 33.09 23.11 -15.89
C ASP A 428 33.52 23.95 -14.67
N PRO A 429 34.47 23.47 -13.85
CA PRO A 429 34.98 24.23 -12.69
C PRO A 429 35.77 25.49 -13.08
N SER A 430 35.98 25.77 -14.37
CA SER A 430 36.74 26.94 -14.84
C SER A 430 35.92 28.23 -14.92
N GLN A 431 34.59 28.16 -14.90
CA GLN A 431 33.71 29.33 -14.94
C GLN A 431 33.36 29.82 -13.53
N ARG A 432 34.24 30.61 -12.90
CA ARG A 432 33.91 31.28 -11.64
C ARG A 432 32.93 32.43 -11.90
N ILE A 433 31.80 32.42 -11.20
CA ILE A 433 30.89 33.56 -11.16
C ILE A 433 31.58 34.75 -10.47
N ALA A 434 31.50 35.92 -11.12
CA ALA A 434 32.11 37.14 -10.62
C ALA A 434 31.40 37.68 -9.37
N GLY A 435 32.17 38.34 -8.50
CA GLY A 435 31.67 38.98 -7.28
C GLY A 435 31.71 38.08 -6.03
N PRO A 436 31.69 38.67 -4.82
CA PRO A 436 31.70 37.91 -3.57
C PRO A 436 30.39 37.11 -3.42
N PRO A 437 30.42 35.88 -2.88
CA PRO A 437 29.23 35.04 -2.74
C PRO A 437 28.06 35.73 -2.04
N ASP A 438 28.33 36.56 -1.03
CA ASP A 438 27.30 37.24 -0.25
C ASP A 438 26.52 38.30 -1.03
N SER A 439 27.08 38.82 -2.14
CA SER A 439 26.40 39.78 -3.02
C SER A 439 25.59 39.11 -4.13
N TRP A 440 25.66 37.78 -4.28
CA TRP A 440 24.90 37.08 -5.30
C TRP A 440 23.40 37.21 -5.05
N VAL A 441 22.63 37.25 -6.13
CA VAL A 441 21.16 37.28 -6.11
C VAL A 441 20.64 36.12 -6.94
N VAL A 442 19.99 35.17 -6.29
CA VAL A 442 19.54 33.92 -6.91
C VAL A 442 18.02 33.85 -6.86
N LEU A 443 17.41 33.61 -8.02
CA LEU A 443 16.00 33.26 -8.15
C LEU A 443 15.85 31.75 -7.98
N GLY A 444 14.95 31.28 -7.12
CA GLY A 444 14.57 29.88 -6.96
C GLY A 444 13.14 29.65 -7.44
N ILE A 445 12.93 28.60 -8.24
CA ILE A 445 11.61 28.21 -8.79
C ILE A 445 11.29 26.77 -8.35
N GLU A 446 10.15 26.59 -7.67
CA GLU A 446 9.62 25.30 -7.20
C GLU A 446 8.28 25.00 -7.89
N SER A 447 8.14 23.80 -8.44
CA SER A 447 6.94 23.33 -9.16
C SER A 447 6.86 21.80 -9.19
N SER A 448 7.35 21.11 -8.16
CA SER A 448 7.44 19.65 -8.12
C SER A 448 6.10 18.94 -7.88
N CYS A 449 5.13 19.58 -7.22
CA CYS A 449 3.85 18.97 -6.86
C CYS A 449 2.64 19.89 -7.12
N ASP A 450 2.14 20.58 -6.10
CA ASP A 450 0.89 21.36 -6.13
C ASP A 450 1.06 22.84 -5.70
N ASP A 451 2.28 23.29 -5.44
CA ASP A 451 2.58 24.69 -5.15
C ASP A 451 3.50 25.28 -6.23
N THR A 452 3.08 26.38 -6.85
CA THR A 452 3.97 27.18 -7.72
C THR A 452 4.65 28.21 -6.85
N ALA A 453 5.96 28.15 -6.69
CA ALA A 453 6.66 29.11 -5.84
C ALA A 453 7.90 29.70 -6.49
N ALA A 454 8.13 30.98 -6.23
CA ALA A 454 9.32 31.71 -6.63
C ALA A 454 9.88 32.49 -5.44
N ALA A 455 11.20 32.52 -5.27
CA ALA A 455 11.85 33.36 -4.27
C ALA A 455 13.13 33.97 -4.80
N VAL A 456 13.43 35.20 -4.38
CA VAL A 456 14.70 35.86 -4.65
C VAL A 456 15.47 35.95 -3.34
N ILE A 457 16.68 35.39 -3.33
CA ILE A 457 17.54 35.33 -2.14
C ILE A 457 18.93 35.87 -2.45
N ARG A 458 19.52 36.58 -1.49
CA ARG A 458 20.94 36.96 -1.52
C ARG A 458 21.83 35.84 -1.00
N GLY A 459 23.09 35.82 -1.41
CA GLY A 459 24.05 34.82 -0.95
C GLY A 459 24.24 34.78 0.57
N ASP A 460 24.04 35.89 1.28
CA ASP A 460 24.06 35.96 2.75
C ASP A 460 22.81 35.35 3.43
N GLY A 461 21.85 34.86 2.65
CA GLY A 461 20.58 34.31 3.12
C GLY A 461 19.49 35.37 3.34
N THR A 462 19.63 36.60 2.85
CA THR A 462 18.51 37.57 2.84
C THR A 462 17.45 37.13 1.84
N VAL A 463 16.22 36.90 2.30
CA VAL A 463 15.07 36.75 1.41
C VAL A 463 14.62 38.16 0.99
N LEU A 464 14.73 38.47 -0.31
CA LEU A 464 14.27 39.75 -0.87
C LEU A 464 12.78 39.71 -1.21
N ALA A 465 12.33 38.59 -1.78
CA ALA A 465 10.92 38.33 -2.04
C ALA A 465 10.63 36.84 -2.07
N HIS A 466 9.37 36.49 -1.84
CA HIS A 466 8.87 35.12 -1.92
C HIS A 466 7.38 35.16 -2.28
N LYS A 467 7.00 34.42 -3.33
CA LYS A 467 5.59 34.24 -3.74
C LYS A 467 5.29 32.76 -3.86
N ILE A 468 4.08 32.39 -3.42
CA ILE A 468 3.50 31.07 -3.59
C ILE A 468 2.11 31.26 -4.18
N ALA A 469 1.86 30.63 -5.32
CA ALA A 469 0.53 30.38 -5.85
C ALA A 469 0.19 28.91 -5.55
N SER A 470 -0.47 28.69 -4.42
CA SER A 470 -0.84 27.36 -3.93
C SER A 470 -2.08 26.84 -4.65
N GLN A 471 -2.09 25.54 -4.95
CA GLN A 471 -3.26 24.84 -5.50
C GLN A 471 -4.13 24.22 -4.39
N ALA A 472 -3.98 24.67 -3.14
CA ALA A 472 -4.82 24.26 -2.02
C ALA A 472 -6.33 24.32 -2.38
N GLY A 473 -7.06 23.25 -2.11
CA GLY A 473 -8.48 23.13 -2.46
C GLY A 473 -8.77 22.66 -3.90
N LEU A 474 -7.88 22.91 -4.87
CA LEU A 474 -8.09 22.53 -6.28
C LEU A 474 -8.20 21.01 -6.44
N HIS A 475 -7.40 20.29 -5.65
CA HIS A 475 -7.25 18.84 -5.70
C HIS A 475 -8.19 18.07 -4.76
N GLU A 476 -8.85 18.75 -3.82
CA GLU A 476 -9.72 18.13 -2.81
C GLU A 476 -10.89 17.35 -3.44
N GLN A 477 -11.34 17.81 -4.59
CA GLN A 477 -12.39 17.15 -5.36
C GLN A 477 -11.93 15.83 -5.98
N TYR A 478 -10.63 15.64 -6.22
CA TYR A 478 -10.07 14.39 -6.74
C TYR A 478 -9.57 13.47 -5.62
N GLY A 479 -9.44 13.97 -4.38
CA GLY A 479 -8.97 13.17 -3.23
C GLY A 479 -7.45 12.96 -3.19
N GLY A 480 -6.71 13.65 -4.07
CA GLY A 480 -5.26 13.63 -4.25
C GLY A 480 -4.86 14.58 -5.40
N VAL A 481 -3.56 14.86 -5.55
CA VAL A 481 -3.06 15.80 -6.58
C VAL A 481 -3.23 15.19 -7.97
N LYS A 482 -3.96 15.90 -8.85
CA LYS A 482 -4.20 15.49 -10.23
C LYS A 482 -3.12 16.07 -11.17
N PRO A 483 -2.23 15.26 -11.77
CA PRO A 483 -1.02 15.79 -12.43
C PRO A 483 -1.23 16.76 -13.59
N ASP A 484 -2.26 16.55 -14.42
CA ASP A 484 -2.59 17.43 -15.56
C ASP A 484 -3.21 18.76 -15.08
N VAL A 485 -4.13 18.71 -14.12
CA VAL A 485 -4.69 19.91 -13.48
C VAL A 485 -3.60 20.70 -12.75
N ALA A 486 -2.69 19.99 -12.06
CA ALA A 486 -1.56 20.62 -11.39
C ALA A 486 -0.62 21.30 -12.40
N ARG A 487 -0.28 20.62 -13.50
CA ARG A 487 0.49 21.21 -14.61
C ARG A 487 -0.19 22.48 -15.15
N ASP A 488 -1.49 22.44 -15.41
CA ASP A 488 -2.21 23.59 -15.98
C ASP A 488 -2.28 24.77 -15.01
N ALA A 489 -2.46 24.48 -13.71
CA ALA A 489 -2.38 25.49 -12.67
C ALA A 489 -0.97 26.10 -12.56
N HIS A 490 0.09 25.29 -12.63
CA HIS A 490 1.46 25.80 -12.72
C HIS A 490 1.64 26.67 -13.97
N ALA A 491 1.21 26.20 -15.15
CA ALA A 491 1.39 26.93 -16.40
C ALA A 491 0.67 28.29 -16.39
N ALA A 492 -0.51 28.35 -15.76
CA ALA A 492 -1.26 29.60 -15.59
C ALA A 492 -0.60 30.56 -14.57
N ALA A 493 0.05 30.03 -13.53
CA ALA A 493 0.58 30.82 -12.42
C ALA A 493 2.08 31.16 -12.55
N ILE A 494 2.87 30.41 -13.32
CA ILE A 494 4.34 30.47 -13.27
C ILE A 494 4.88 31.84 -13.64
N CYS A 495 4.38 32.46 -14.72
CA CYS A 495 4.85 33.77 -15.17
C CYS A 495 4.52 34.86 -14.12
N SER A 496 3.25 34.95 -13.68
CA SER A 496 2.83 35.96 -12.70
C SER A 496 3.50 35.79 -11.34
N THR A 497 3.80 34.55 -10.94
CA THR A 497 4.52 34.24 -9.70
C THR A 497 5.97 34.68 -9.77
N VAL A 498 6.68 34.38 -10.86
CA VAL A 498 8.09 34.78 -11.07
C VAL A 498 8.22 36.29 -11.24
N ASP A 499 7.44 36.88 -12.15
CA ASP A 499 7.49 38.32 -12.45
C ASP A 499 7.09 39.14 -11.21
N GLY A 500 6.03 38.70 -10.52
CA GLY A 500 5.62 39.31 -9.26
C GLY A 500 6.69 39.19 -8.18
N CYS A 501 7.44 38.08 -8.13
CA CYS A 501 8.52 37.91 -7.15
C CYS A 501 9.73 38.83 -7.46
N LEU A 502 10.08 39.01 -8.74
CA LEU A 502 11.14 39.95 -9.14
C LEU A 502 10.73 41.40 -8.86
N GLN A 503 9.47 41.74 -9.13
CA GLN A 503 8.91 43.06 -8.83
C GLN A 503 8.92 43.36 -7.32
N ASP A 504 8.46 42.43 -6.49
CA ASP A 504 8.47 42.58 -5.03
C ASP A 504 9.90 42.69 -4.47
N ALA A 505 10.88 42.03 -5.10
CA ALA A 505 12.29 42.14 -4.76
C ALA A 505 12.93 43.46 -5.22
N GLY A 506 12.25 44.23 -6.08
CA GLY A 506 12.75 45.49 -6.65
C GLY A 506 13.92 45.29 -7.62
N ILE A 507 14.01 44.14 -8.29
CA ILE A 507 15.11 43.81 -9.21
C ILE A 507 14.58 43.36 -10.58
N SER A 508 15.40 43.51 -11.61
CA SER A 508 15.15 42.92 -12.92
C SER A 508 15.80 41.53 -13.04
N ALA A 509 15.35 40.72 -13.99
CA ALA A 509 15.99 39.43 -14.27
C ALA A 509 17.46 39.57 -14.74
N ALA A 510 17.84 40.73 -15.26
CA ALA A 510 19.23 41.03 -15.63
C ALA A 510 20.14 41.22 -14.41
N ASP A 511 19.59 41.55 -13.24
CA ASP A 511 20.34 41.73 -11.99
C ASP A 511 20.62 40.39 -11.28
N LEU A 512 19.97 39.31 -11.73
CA LEU A 512 20.20 37.97 -11.18
C LEU A 512 21.62 37.50 -11.46
N THR A 513 22.18 36.81 -10.48
CA THR A 513 23.43 36.06 -10.61
C THR A 513 23.18 34.69 -11.24
N ALA A 514 22.09 34.01 -10.85
CA ALA A 514 21.72 32.69 -11.35
C ALA A 514 20.22 32.42 -11.20
N VAL A 515 19.72 31.45 -11.95
CA VAL A 515 18.35 30.91 -11.82
C VAL A 515 18.44 29.46 -11.35
N ALA A 516 18.00 29.21 -10.11
CA ALA A 516 17.87 27.89 -9.53
C ALA A 516 16.44 27.36 -9.74
N VAL A 517 16.33 26.08 -10.07
CA VAL A 517 15.04 25.45 -10.34
C VAL A 517 15.03 24.01 -9.88
N THR A 518 13.91 23.57 -9.30
CA THR A 518 13.71 22.18 -8.95
C THR A 518 13.58 21.33 -10.21
N VAL A 519 14.52 20.40 -10.40
CA VAL A 519 14.54 19.48 -11.54
C VAL A 519 14.01 18.10 -11.16
N GLY A 520 13.95 17.79 -9.86
CA GLY A 520 13.34 16.58 -9.32
C GLY A 520 13.77 16.24 -7.89
N PRO A 521 13.24 15.16 -7.30
CA PRO A 521 12.10 14.37 -7.78
C PRO A 521 10.78 15.16 -7.72
N GLY A 522 9.75 14.68 -8.41
CA GLY A 522 8.44 15.35 -8.48
C GLY A 522 7.58 14.86 -9.65
N LEU A 523 6.40 15.46 -9.81
CA LEU A 523 5.50 15.20 -10.94
C LEU A 523 6.13 15.71 -12.24
N SER A 524 6.45 14.81 -13.17
CA SER A 524 7.14 15.12 -14.44
C SER A 524 6.51 16.30 -15.18
N LEU A 525 5.18 16.29 -15.35
CA LEU A 525 4.44 17.34 -16.04
C LEU A 525 4.55 18.71 -15.34
N CYS A 526 4.61 18.73 -14.01
CA CYS A 526 4.71 19.95 -13.21
C CYS A 526 6.14 20.50 -13.22
N LEU A 527 7.14 19.61 -13.08
CA LEU A 527 8.56 19.96 -13.16
C LEU A 527 8.90 20.63 -14.50
N GLN A 528 8.36 20.12 -15.62
CA GLN A 528 8.60 20.68 -16.95
C GLN A 528 8.20 22.15 -17.06
N VAL A 529 7.13 22.58 -16.38
CA VAL A 529 6.67 23.98 -16.39
C VAL A 529 7.71 24.89 -15.75
N GLY A 530 8.17 24.55 -14.53
CA GLY A 530 9.18 25.32 -13.82
C GLY A 530 10.53 25.33 -14.51
N VAL A 531 11.00 24.16 -14.97
CA VAL A 531 12.28 24.04 -15.71
C VAL A 531 12.25 24.84 -17.01
N LYS A 532 11.15 24.78 -17.77
CA LYS A 532 10.99 25.58 -18.99
C LYS A 532 11.07 27.08 -18.70
N GLN A 533 10.32 27.56 -17.69
CA GLN A 533 10.38 28.98 -17.30
C GLN A 533 11.79 29.41 -16.90
N ALA A 534 12.47 28.59 -16.10
CA ALA A 534 13.84 28.86 -15.67
C ALA A 534 14.81 28.94 -16.86
N LEU A 535 14.71 28.00 -17.81
CA LEU A 535 15.55 27.97 -19.02
C LEU A 535 15.28 29.18 -19.91
N THR A 536 14.02 29.57 -20.10
CA THR A 536 13.66 30.77 -20.87
C THR A 536 14.25 32.04 -20.25
N LEU A 537 14.12 32.20 -18.93
CA LEU A 537 14.67 33.36 -18.21
C LEU A 537 16.20 33.39 -18.28
N ALA A 538 16.83 32.24 -18.06
CA ALA A 538 18.27 32.06 -18.13
C ALA A 538 18.84 32.36 -19.52
N ALA A 539 18.21 31.84 -20.58
CA ALA A 539 18.59 32.09 -21.97
C ALA A 539 18.42 33.56 -22.37
N THR A 540 17.31 34.19 -21.94
CA THR A 540 17.01 35.60 -22.28
C THR A 540 18.00 36.57 -21.65
N HIS A 541 18.39 36.33 -20.40
CA HIS A 541 19.26 37.24 -19.64
C HIS A 541 20.71 36.75 -19.52
N ASN A 542 21.07 35.70 -20.26
CA ASN A 542 22.38 35.04 -20.22
C ASN A 542 22.84 34.72 -18.79
N LYS A 543 21.96 34.06 -18.02
CA LYS A 543 22.21 33.67 -16.62
C LYS A 543 22.47 32.18 -16.50
N PRO A 544 23.41 31.77 -15.64
CA PRO A 544 23.62 30.34 -15.36
C PRO A 544 22.40 29.73 -14.69
N ILE A 545 22.17 28.46 -14.99
CA ILE A 545 21.12 27.65 -14.40
C ILE A 545 21.68 26.75 -13.30
N VAL A 546 20.97 26.64 -12.19
CA VAL A 546 21.33 25.76 -11.08
C VAL A 546 20.25 24.70 -10.92
N PRO A 547 20.46 23.47 -11.44
CA PRO A 547 19.58 22.35 -11.19
C PRO A 547 19.55 22.00 -9.70
N VAL A 548 18.37 22.01 -9.09
CA VAL A 548 18.17 21.72 -7.66
C VAL A 548 17.43 20.41 -7.47
N HIS A 549 17.95 19.60 -6.55
CA HIS A 549 17.27 18.41 -6.06
C HIS A 549 16.29 18.81 -4.94
N HIS A 550 15.01 18.49 -5.10
CA HIS A 550 13.92 18.89 -4.19
C HIS A 550 14.17 18.46 -2.73
N MET A 551 14.50 17.19 -2.51
CA MET A 551 14.80 16.66 -1.16
C MET A 551 16.07 17.27 -0.53
N GLU A 552 17.10 17.54 -1.33
CA GLU A 552 18.29 18.27 -0.88
C GLU A 552 17.90 19.70 -0.47
N ALA A 553 16.97 20.33 -1.18
CA ALA A 553 16.51 21.67 -0.86
C ALA A 553 15.84 21.76 0.50
N HIS A 554 14.94 20.83 0.82
CA HIS A 554 14.37 20.69 2.17
C HIS A 554 15.44 20.58 3.26
N ALA A 555 16.53 19.85 2.99
CA ALA A 555 17.62 19.66 3.94
C ALA A 555 18.47 20.91 4.14
N LEU A 556 18.89 21.55 3.05
CA LEU A 556 19.84 22.66 3.08
C LEU A 556 19.24 23.94 3.65
N MET A 557 17.91 24.03 3.80
CA MET A 557 17.27 25.07 4.61
C MET A 557 17.84 25.17 6.02
N ALA A 558 18.30 24.05 6.59
CA ALA A 558 18.94 24.04 7.90
C ALA A 558 20.27 24.83 7.94
N ARG A 559 20.89 25.10 6.79
CA ARG A 559 22.16 25.85 6.67
C ARG A 559 21.99 27.35 6.53
N MET A 560 20.79 27.83 6.28
CA MET A 560 20.55 29.24 5.96
C MET A 560 20.79 30.13 7.20
N PRO A 561 21.77 31.05 7.18
CA PRO A 561 22.20 31.80 8.38
C PRO A 561 21.09 32.63 9.04
N LYS A 562 20.17 33.19 8.23
CA LYS A 562 19.06 34.03 8.72
C LYS A 562 17.87 33.22 9.25
N ILE A 563 17.92 31.90 9.15
CA ILE A 563 16.85 30.99 9.60
C ILE A 563 17.28 30.23 10.86
N ASN A 564 18.54 29.80 10.93
CA ASN A 564 19.07 29.11 12.10
C ASN A 564 20.25 29.88 12.69
N GLN A 565 20.15 30.21 13.98
CA GLN A 565 21.21 30.90 14.73
C GLN A 565 22.53 30.09 14.72
N GLN A 566 22.42 28.76 14.68
CA GLN A 566 23.54 27.85 14.46
C GLN A 566 23.27 27.08 13.16
N PRO A 567 23.79 27.54 12.01
CA PRO A 567 23.57 26.86 10.75
C PRO A 567 24.22 25.48 10.74
N LEU A 568 23.55 24.53 10.07
CA LEU A 568 24.04 23.16 9.87
C LEU A 568 25.52 23.14 9.42
N GLN A 569 26.36 22.37 10.11
CA GLN A 569 27.72 22.03 9.70
C GLN A 569 27.76 20.60 9.18
N PHE A 570 28.70 20.28 8.27
CA PHE A 570 28.89 18.91 7.81
C PHE A 570 30.04 18.24 8.57
N PRO A 571 30.00 16.91 8.77
CA PRO A 571 28.90 15.99 8.42
C PRO A 571 27.68 16.12 9.35
N ALA A 572 26.51 15.76 8.85
CA ALA A 572 25.28 15.71 9.65
C ALA A 572 24.41 14.50 9.31
N LEU A 573 23.59 14.08 10.27
CA LEU A 573 22.52 13.14 10.02
C LEU A 573 21.25 13.91 9.68
N LEU A 574 20.70 13.66 8.51
CA LEU A 574 19.49 14.27 8.01
C LEU A 574 18.35 13.25 8.07
N MET A 575 17.25 13.64 8.72
CA MET A 575 15.97 12.95 8.67
C MET A 575 15.00 13.75 7.80
N LEU A 576 14.61 13.16 6.66
CA LEU A 576 13.62 13.73 5.75
C LEU A 576 12.28 13.01 5.96
N VAL A 577 11.29 13.71 6.52
CA VAL A 577 9.97 13.17 6.85
C VAL A 577 8.87 14.06 6.26
N SER A 578 8.27 13.62 5.16
CA SER A 578 7.20 14.32 4.44
C SER A 578 6.00 13.41 4.17
N GLY A 579 5.01 13.89 3.39
CA GLY A 579 3.88 13.08 2.94
C GLY A 579 4.29 11.92 2.03
N GLY A 580 5.38 12.06 1.27
CA GLY A 580 5.85 11.02 0.32
C GLY A 580 7.18 10.36 0.69
N HIS A 581 7.92 10.89 1.66
CA HIS A 581 9.29 10.47 1.94
C HIS A 581 9.53 10.25 3.43
N ASN A 582 10.35 9.23 3.75
CA ASN A 582 10.84 8.99 5.10
C ASN A 582 12.25 8.40 5.02
N MET A 583 13.29 9.22 5.17
CA MET A 583 14.69 8.82 4.94
C MET A 583 15.61 9.28 6.06
N LEU A 584 16.62 8.46 6.36
CA LEU A 584 17.79 8.77 7.19
C LEU A 584 19.03 8.82 6.30
N VAL A 585 19.71 9.96 6.30
CA VAL A 585 20.76 10.25 5.33
C VAL A 585 21.95 10.89 6.03
N ARG A 586 23.11 10.24 5.99
CA ARG A 586 24.38 10.90 6.33
C ARG A 586 24.75 11.85 5.19
N THR A 587 24.97 13.11 5.52
CA THR A 587 25.37 14.13 4.55
C THR A 587 26.72 14.69 4.94
N ASP A 588 27.71 14.49 4.07
CA ASP A 588 29.10 14.96 4.26
C ASP A 588 29.36 16.29 3.52
N GLY A 589 28.40 16.75 2.72
CA GLY A 589 28.47 17.99 1.95
C GLY A 589 27.28 18.14 1.02
N VAL A 590 27.14 19.30 0.38
CA VAL A 590 26.18 19.51 -0.73
C VAL A 590 26.49 18.51 -1.84
N GLY A 591 25.47 17.79 -2.31
CA GLY A 591 25.58 16.71 -3.29
C GLY A 591 26.26 15.43 -2.79
N LYS A 592 26.63 15.34 -1.50
CA LYS A 592 27.32 14.19 -0.91
C LYS A 592 26.45 13.54 0.16
N HIS A 593 25.53 12.70 -0.30
CA HIS A 593 24.52 12.06 0.54
C HIS A 593 24.64 10.53 0.51
N HIS A 594 24.54 9.92 1.69
CA HIS A 594 24.55 8.48 1.92
C HIS A 594 23.30 8.08 2.69
N ILE A 595 22.39 7.36 2.04
CA ILE A 595 21.11 6.93 2.61
C ILE A 595 21.35 5.72 3.52
N LEU A 596 21.19 5.91 4.83
CA LEU A 596 21.35 4.88 5.85
C LEU A 596 20.09 4.04 6.03
N GLY A 597 18.92 4.64 5.79
CA GLY A 597 17.63 3.96 5.87
C GLY A 597 16.52 4.72 5.16
N THR A 598 15.53 4.00 4.65
CA THR A 598 14.34 4.57 4.01
C THR A 598 13.09 3.77 4.42
N THR A 599 11.90 4.25 4.07
CA THR A 599 10.69 3.44 4.22
C THR A 599 10.59 2.35 3.16
N LEU A 600 10.18 1.16 3.58
CA LEU A 600 9.92 0.01 2.71
C LEU A 600 8.49 0.06 2.12
N ASP A 601 7.58 0.82 2.73
CA ASP A 601 6.17 0.90 2.35
C ASP A 601 5.61 2.34 2.36
N ASP A 602 4.68 2.67 3.25
CA ASP A 602 4.09 3.99 3.42
C ASP A 602 5.15 4.92 4.05
N SER A 603 5.12 6.20 3.70
CA SER A 603 5.80 7.23 4.50
C SER A 603 5.06 7.43 5.83
N VAL A 604 5.72 8.07 6.81
CA VAL A 604 5.03 8.43 8.06
C VAL A 604 3.90 9.43 7.79
N GLY A 605 4.10 10.42 6.91
CA GLY A 605 3.05 11.41 6.60
C GLY A 605 1.83 10.77 5.94
N GLU A 606 2.05 9.80 5.06
CA GLU A 606 0.97 9.03 4.44
C GLU A 606 0.21 8.17 5.46
N ALA A 607 0.92 7.55 6.40
CA ALA A 607 0.29 6.79 7.48
C ALA A 607 -0.57 7.69 8.37
N PHE A 608 -0.10 8.90 8.71
CA PHE A 608 -0.87 9.90 9.45
C PHE A 608 -2.16 10.27 8.73
N ASP A 609 -2.09 10.59 7.43
CA ASP A 609 -3.28 10.91 6.64
C ASP A 609 -4.29 9.77 6.59
N LYS A 610 -3.83 8.54 6.32
CA LYS A 610 -4.70 7.36 6.21
C LYS A 610 -5.40 7.08 7.55
N VAL A 611 -4.68 7.18 8.67
CA VAL A 611 -5.28 6.99 9.99
C VAL A 611 -6.21 8.15 10.36
N ALA A 612 -5.87 9.40 10.04
CA ALA A 612 -6.76 10.54 10.24
C ALA A 612 -8.12 10.29 9.57
N ARG A 613 -8.09 9.77 8.35
CA ARG A 613 -9.30 9.44 7.58
C ARG A 613 -10.08 8.27 8.17
N LEU A 614 -9.41 7.23 8.67
CA LEU A 614 -10.08 6.13 9.40
C LEU A 614 -10.80 6.64 10.65
N LEU A 615 -10.27 7.68 11.29
CA LEU A 615 -10.89 8.36 12.43
C LEU A 615 -11.99 9.36 12.02
N GLY A 616 -12.27 9.51 10.73
CA GLY A 616 -13.30 10.41 10.20
C GLY A 616 -12.87 11.85 10.01
N VAL A 617 -11.57 12.15 10.02
CA VAL A 617 -11.04 13.47 9.61
C VAL A 617 -11.12 13.56 8.08
N VAL A 618 -11.82 14.59 7.59
CA VAL A 618 -12.01 14.83 6.15
C VAL A 618 -11.03 15.87 5.60
N ALA A 619 -10.51 16.74 6.48
CA ALA A 619 -9.56 17.79 6.12
C ALA A 619 -8.23 17.20 5.58
N ILE A 620 -7.68 17.87 4.57
CA ILE A 620 -6.41 17.52 3.93
C ILE A 620 -5.46 18.73 4.09
N PRO A 621 -4.23 18.56 4.57
CA PRO A 621 -3.63 17.31 5.06
C PRO A 621 -4.21 16.85 6.41
N GLY A 622 -4.26 15.53 6.62
CA GLY A 622 -4.85 14.91 7.81
C GLY A 622 -3.92 14.89 9.02
N GLY A 623 -2.59 14.91 8.79
CA GLY A 623 -1.57 14.87 9.85
C GLY A 623 -1.75 15.89 10.98
N PRO A 624 -1.87 17.21 10.70
CA PRO A 624 -2.06 18.23 11.74
C PRO A 624 -3.35 18.02 12.55
N HIS A 625 -4.40 17.54 11.92
CA HIS A 625 -5.68 17.25 12.58
C HIS A 625 -5.60 16.00 13.45
N LEU A 626 -4.84 14.98 13.03
CA LEU A 626 -4.54 13.81 13.85
C LEU A 626 -3.73 14.20 15.09
N GLU A 627 -2.74 15.08 14.94
CA GLU A 627 -1.96 15.61 16.08
C GLU A 627 -2.86 16.38 17.06
N ALA A 628 -3.78 17.20 16.55
CA ALA A 628 -4.75 17.90 17.39
C ALA A 628 -5.68 16.92 18.14
N LEU A 629 -6.12 15.84 17.50
CA LEU A 629 -6.88 14.76 18.15
C LEU A 629 -6.07 14.05 19.23
N ALA A 630 -4.80 13.73 18.94
CA ALA A 630 -3.88 13.10 19.87
C ALA A 630 -3.56 13.98 21.09
N SER A 631 -3.70 15.30 20.97
CA SER A 631 -3.39 16.27 22.02
C SER A 631 -4.58 16.57 22.94
N ARG A 632 -5.75 15.95 22.72
CA ARG A 632 -6.93 16.15 23.58
C ARG A 632 -6.71 15.59 24.98
N GLU A 633 -7.38 16.20 25.96
CA GLU A 633 -7.34 15.73 27.35
C GLU A 633 -7.86 14.28 27.47
N GLY A 634 -7.18 13.46 28.27
CA GLY A 634 -7.50 12.04 28.45
C GLY A 634 -7.09 11.11 27.29
N ALA A 635 -6.58 11.64 26.17
CA ALA A 635 -6.17 10.84 25.02
C ALA A 635 -5.04 9.86 25.36
N SER A 636 -4.04 10.27 26.14
CA SER A 636 -2.93 9.42 26.56
C SER A 636 -3.37 8.27 27.47
N THR A 637 -4.24 8.55 28.43
CA THR A 637 -4.79 7.54 29.35
C THR A 637 -5.59 6.48 28.60
N LYS A 638 -6.46 6.90 27.66
CA LYS A 638 -7.24 5.96 26.84
C LYS A 638 -6.36 5.22 25.83
N GLY A 639 -5.41 5.92 25.21
CA GLY A 639 -4.44 5.36 24.26
C GLY A 639 -3.54 4.28 24.86
N ALA A 640 -3.20 4.38 26.15
CA ALA A 640 -2.41 3.36 26.85
C ALA A 640 -3.05 1.96 26.82
N ALA A 641 -4.38 1.88 26.79
CA ALA A 641 -5.11 0.60 26.67
C ALA A 641 -4.85 -0.12 25.33
N TYR A 642 -4.45 0.60 24.29
CA TYR A 642 -4.19 0.07 22.95
C TYR A 642 -2.72 -0.26 22.70
N LYS A 643 -1.82 -0.03 23.67
CA LYS A 643 -0.36 -0.18 23.52
C LYS A 643 0.10 -1.58 23.12
N GLN A 644 -0.66 -2.61 23.50
CA GLN A 644 -0.38 -4.00 23.10
C GLN A 644 -0.91 -4.33 21.70
N ARG A 645 -1.85 -3.54 21.16
CA ARG A 645 -2.48 -3.77 19.85
C ARG A 645 -1.75 -3.04 18.71
N ILE A 646 -1.12 -1.91 19.00
CA ILE A 646 -0.31 -1.14 18.05
C ILE A 646 1.15 -1.22 18.46
N THR A 647 1.93 -2.00 17.72
CA THR A 647 3.30 -2.40 18.05
C THR A 647 4.29 -1.99 16.97
N LEU A 648 5.52 -1.70 17.38
CA LEU A 648 6.63 -1.39 16.45
C LEU A 648 6.91 -2.56 15.48
N PRO A 649 6.94 -2.31 14.15
CA PRO A 649 7.35 -3.26 13.12
C PRO A 649 8.87 -3.54 13.13
N LEU A 650 9.30 -4.51 12.30
CA LEU A 650 10.71 -4.81 12.04
C LEU A 650 11.57 -5.10 13.32
N ARG A 651 10.96 -5.65 14.38
CA ARG A 651 11.67 -5.98 15.64
C ARG A 651 12.78 -7.02 15.48
N LYS A 652 12.65 -7.91 14.48
CA LYS A 652 13.64 -8.96 14.19
C LYS A 652 14.85 -8.44 13.40
N ASP A 653 14.74 -7.25 12.80
CA ASP A 653 15.83 -6.61 12.06
C ASP A 653 16.46 -5.52 12.93
N ARG A 654 17.39 -5.95 13.80
CA ARG A 654 18.03 -5.11 14.83
C ARG A 654 19.03 -4.11 14.24
N ASP A 655 19.61 -4.42 13.09
CA ASP A 655 20.71 -3.61 12.51
C ASP A 655 20.21 -2.62 11.45
N SER A 656 19.00 -2.84 10.89
CA SER A 656 18.45 -1.96 9.87
C SER A 656 17.98 -0.60 10.42
N CYS A 657 18.21 0.45 9.63
CA CYS A 657 17.66 1.79 9.84
C CYS A 657 16.38 2.04 9.01
N ASN A 658 15.83 1.01 8.35
CA ASN A 658 14.63 1.13 7.52
C ASN A 658 13.35 1.23 8.34
N TYR A 659 12.32 1.77 7.68
CA TYR A 659 10.98 1.95 8.22
C TYR A 659 9.94 1.08 7.51
N SER A 660 8.84 0.81 8.20
CA SER A 660 7.60 0.24 7.69
C SER A 660 6.45 0.83 8.53
N PHE A 661 5.67 1.74 7.95
CA PHE A 661 4.57 2.42 8.65
C PHE A 661 3.21 1.83 8.32
N SER A 662 3.11 1.10 7.22
CA SER A 662 1.87 0.45 6.81
C SER A 662 1.36 -0.47 7.94
N GLY A 663 2.25 -1.09 8.73
CA GLY A 663 1.87 -2.07 9.77
C GLY A 663 1.24 -1.43 10.98
N ILE A 664 1.82 -0.30 11.39
CA ILE A 664 1.28 0.56 12.44
C ILE A 664 -0.10 1.07 12.02
N LYS A 665 -0.25 1.49 10.75
CA LYS A 665 -1.53 1.90 10.16
C LYS A 665 -2.57 0.78 10.15
N THR A 666 -2.22 -0.44 9.71
CA THR A 666 -3.15 -1.58 9.70
C THR A 666 -3.62 -1.90 11.12
N GLN A 667 -2.72 -1.92 12.09
CA GLN A 667 -3.07 -2.14 13.49
C GLN A 667 -4.00 -1.06 14.04
N ALA A 668 -3.75 0.22 13.69
CA ALA A 668 -4.67 1.31 14.05
C ALA A 668 -6.07 1.10 13.45
N GLY A 669 -6.17 0.70 12.17
CA GLY A 669 -7.44 0.37 11.52
C GLY A 669 -8.19 -0.76 12.22
N MET A 670 -7.49 -1.84 12.60
CA MET A 670 -8.10 -2.96 13.33
C MET A 670 -8.63 -2.52 14.71
N VAL A 671 -7.95 -1.59 15.39
CA VAL A 671 -8.44 -1.02 16.66
C VAL A 671 -9.69 -0.18 16.43
N VAL A 672 -9.72 0.63 15.37
CA VAL A 672 -10.91 1.41 14.99
C VAL A 672 -12.11 0.48 14.76
N ASP A 673 -11.94 -0.56 13.95
CA ASP A 673 -13.01 -1.51 13.63
C ASP A 673 -13.50 -2.25 14.87
N ALA A 674 -12.58 -2.68 15.75
CA ALA A 674 -12.91 -3.35 17.00
C ALA A 674 -13.72 -2.46 17.96
N GLU A 675 -13.38 -1.18 18.08
CA GLU A 675 -14.14 -0.24 18.92
C GLU A 675 -15.51 0.09 18.34
N ARG A 676 -15.63 0.24 17.01
CA ARG A 676 -16.94 0.42 16.35
C ARG A 676 -17.85 -0.78 16.59
N LEU A 677 -17.30 -1.99 16.43
CA LEU A 677 -18.03 -3.23 16.69
C LEU A 677 -18.46 -3.33 18.16
N ARG A 678 -17.57 -3.01 19.11
CA ARG A 678 -17.87 -2.99 20.55
C ARG A 678 -19.02 -2.04 20.90
N LEU A 679 -19.11 -0.91 20.19
CA LEU A 679 -20.13 0.13 20.40
C LEU A 679 -21.40 -0.06 19.53
N GLY A 680 -21.48 -1.14 18.75
CA GLY A 680 -22.64 -1.42 17.89
C GLY A 680 -22.82 -0.44 16.72
N LEU A 681 -21.77 0.31 16.35
CA LEU A 681 -21.82 1.29 15.27
C LEU A 681 -21.67 0.61 13.90
N GLN A 682 -22.71 0.69 13.06
CA GLN A 682 -22.68 0.16 11.67
C GLN A 682 -22.28 1.26 10.66
N GLY A 683 -21.59 0.88 9.57
CA GLY A 683 -21.16 1.80 8.50
C GLY A 683 -19.86 2.57 8.80
N PRO A 684 -19.39 3.46 7.89
CA PRO A 684 -18.21 4.32 8.10
C PRO A 684 -18.49 5.49 9.09
N PRO A 685 -17.46 6.17 9.64
CA PRO A 685 -17.65 7.28 10.59
C PRO A 685 -18.53 8.42 10.02
N ALA A 686 -19.31 9.09 10.87
CA ALA A 686 -20.29 10.12 10.48
C ALA A 686 -19.74 11.25 9.58
N GLY A 687 -18.46 11.62 9.72
CA GLY A 687 -17.81 12.60 8.83
C GLY A 687 -17.56 12.13 7.40
N VAL A 688 -17.47 10.81 7.17
CA VAL A 688 -17.33 10.20 5.84
C VAL A 688 -18.69 10.05 5.17
N ALA A 689 -19.76 9.84 5.96
CA ALA A 689 -21.14 9.71 5.47
C ALA A 689 -21.80 11.05 5.12
N ALA A 690 -21.53 12.12 5.86
CA ALA A 690 -22.09 13.46 5.57
C ALA A 690 -21.64 14.01 4.21
N ALA A 691 -20.41 13.70 3.76
CA ALA A 691 -19.94 14.01 2.41
C ALA A 691 -20.66 13.20 1.31
N ALA A 692 -21.30 12.08 1.66
CA ALA A 692 -22.07 11.24 0.74
C ALA A 692 -23.55 11.66 0.64
N ALA A 693 -24.10 12.34 1.65
CA ALA A 693 -25.51 12.74 1.69
C ALA A 693 -25.79 14.15 1.10
N GLY A 694 -24.75 14.97 0.88
CA GLY A 694 -24.91 16.36 0.42
C GLY A 694 -25.06 16.56 -1.09
N MET A 695 -25.18 15.49 -1.90
CA MET A 695 -25.28 15.62 -3.36
C MET A 695 -26.36 14.68 -3.92
N GLY A 696 -27.61 15.13 -3.83
CA GLY A 696 -28.76 14.55 -4.50
C GLY A 696 -29.68 15.65 -5.03
N GLU A 697 -29.57 15.87 -6.35
CA GLU A 697 -30.58 16.38 -7.30
C GLU A 697 -31.11 17.84 -7.22
N GLY A 698 -31.06 18.50 -8.38
CA GLY A 698 -31.84 19.70 -8.69
C GLY A 698 -31.27 20.56 -9.83
N ALA A 699 -31.42 20.13 -11.09
CA ALA A 699 -31.18 20.95 -12.26
C ALA A 699 -32.48 21.61 -12.78
N ALA A 700 -32.33 22.83 -13.29
CA ALA A 700 -33.16 23.59 -14.26
C ALA A 700 -34.40 24.38 -13.81
N ASP A 701 -34.30 25.67 -14.16
CA ASP A 701 -35.30 26.65 -14.61
C ASP A 701 -36.38 27.27 -13.69
N GLY A 702 -36.34 28.61 -13.63
CA GLY A 702 -37.52 29.44 -13.86
C GLY A 702 -38.08 30.25 -12.68
N GLN A 703 -37.87 31.57 -12.77
CA GLN A 703 -38.73 32.67 -12.27
C GLN A 703 -38.84 32.88 -10.74
N GLY A 704 -38.44 34.08 -10.30
CA GLY A 704 -38.78 34.62 -8.99
C GLY A 704 -40.29 34.86 -8.85
N PRO A 705 -40.79 34.89 -7.61
CA PRO A 705 -41.18 36.20 -7.07
C PRO A 705 -40.82 36.41 -5.59
N GLU A 706 -41.03 37.66 -5.20
CA GLU A 706 -40.72 38.35 -3.95
C GLU A 706 -41.43 37.80 -2.70
N GLY A 707 -40.78 38.02 -1.56
CA GLY A 707 -41.42 38.28 -0.26
C GLY A 707 -41.62 37.06 0.65
N CYS A 708 -40.95 37.06 1.80
CA CYS A 708 -41.53 36.83 3.14
C CYS A 708 -40.42 36.88 4.21
N ASP A 709 -40.68 37.68 5.24
CA ASP A 709 -39.79 38.02 6.34
C ASP A 709 -39.44 36.84 7.28
N GLY A 710 -38.19 36.88 7.76
CA GLY A 710 -37.80 36.69 9.16
C GLY A 710 -38.10 35.37 9.87
N VAL A 711 -37.09 34.51 10.01
CA VAL A 711 -36.76 33.81 11.28
C VAL A 711 -35.24 33.56 11.34
N GLN A 712 -34.56 34.21 12.29
CA GLN A 712 -33.22 33.82 12.71
C GLN A 712 -33.30 32.50 13.48
N GLY A 713 -33.04 31.39 12.80
CA GLY A 713 -32.91 30.07 13.41
C GLY A 713 -31.44 29.78 13.72
N GLN A 714 -31.08 29.80 15.01
CA GLN A 714 -29.84 29.21 15.51
C GLN A 714 -29.78 27.72 15.14
N GLY A 715 -28.80 27.32 14.33
CA GLY A 715 -28.58 25.92 13.97
C GLY A 715 -28.03 25.15 15.18
N GLN A 716 -28.92 24.53 15.95
CA GLN A 716 -28.56 23.50 16.93
C GLN A 716 -28.26 22.20 16.19
N GLY A 717 -27.06 21.65 16.40
CA GLY A 717 -26.63 20.36 15.82
C GLY A 717 -27.49 19.20 16.33
N ALA A 718 -27.69 18.20 15.46
CA ALA A 718 -28.46 16.99 15.76
C ALA A 718 -27.95 16.28 17.03
N PRO A 719 -28.83 15.61 17.81
CA PRO A 719 -28.44 14.90 19.02
C PRO A 719 -27.53 13.71 18.67
N GLN A 720 -26.29 13.72 19.18
CA GLN A 720 -25.34 12.62 19.05
C GLN A 720 -25.72 11.51 20.05
N THR A 721 -25.63 10.25 19.63
CA THR A 721 -25.92 9.10 20.50
C THR A 721 -24.77 8.86 21.50
N GLU A 722 -25.05 8.31 22.69
CA GLU A 722 -24.02 7.99 23.70
C GLU A 722 -22.86 7.12 23.13
N ALA A 723 -23.19 6.23 22.20
CA ALA A 723 -22.22 5.40 21.49
C ALA A 723 -21.28 6.22 20.59
N GLU A 724 -21.78 7.27 19.94
CA GLU A 724 -20.97 8.17 19.12
C GLU A 724 -20.04 9.05 19.97
N GLU A 725 -20.51 9.56 21.10
CA GLU A 725 -19.68 10.33 22.04
C GLU A 725 -18.56 9.48 22.66
N GLU A 726 -18.85 8.21 22.99
CA GLU A 726 -17.84 7.28 23.48
C GLU A 726 -16.82 6.92 22.38
N PHE A 727 -17.27 6.75 21.13
CA PHE A 727 -16.39 6.52 19.99
C PHE A 727 -15.49 7.73 19.72
N GLU A 728 -16.00 8.96 19.83
CA GLU A 728 -15.18 10.18 19.72
C GLU A 728 -14.05 10.24 20.75
N ARG A 729 -14.31 9.79 21.98
CA ARG A 729 -13.26 9.63 23.00
C ARG A 729 -12.25 8.53 22.60
N CYS A 730 -12.71 7.42 22.04
CA CYS A 730 -11.81 6.37 21.51
C CYS A 730 -10.91 6.91 20.39
N LYS A 731 -11.42 7.76 19.49
CA LYS A 731 -10.64 8.32 18.38
C LYS A 731 -9.41 9.09 18.87
N ALA A 732 -9.57 9.93 19.90
CA ALA A 732 -8.45 10.66 20.50
C ALA A 732 -7.39 9.69 21.07
N GLY A 733 -7.82 8.64 21.77
CA GLY A 733 -6.94 7.59 22.29
C GLY A 733 -6.18 6.84 21.19
N ILE A 734 -6.87 6.47 20.11
CA ILE A 734 -6.27 5.79 18.94
C ILE A 734 -5.28 6.71 18.23
N ALA A 735 -5.63 7.98 18.01
CA ALA A 735 -4.74 8.98 17.43
C ALA A 735 -3.45 9.14 18.26
N TRP A 736 -3.58 9.21 19.59
CA TRP A 736 -2.44 9.33 20.49
C TRP A 736 -1.52 8.11 20.42
N ILE A 737 -2.04 6.88 20.54
CA ILE A 737 -1.18 5.68 20.52
C ILE A 737 -0.53 5.45 19.16
N PHE A 738 -1.22 5.81 18.08
CA PHE A 738 -0.67 5.78 16.72
C PHE A 738 0.49 6.77 16.58
N GLN A 739 0.29 8.03 17.00
CA GLN A 739 1.34 9.05 16.98
C GLN A 739 2.53 8.64 17.86
N ASP A 740 2.30 8.20 19.10
CA ASP A 740 3.35 7.72 20.01
C ASP A 740 4.18 6.59 19.37
N THR A 741 3.49 5.61 18.77
CA THR A 741 4.17 4.48 18.13
C THR A 741 5.01 4.93 16.93
N CYS A 742 4.50 5.83 16.09
CA CYS A 742 5.25 6.40 14.98
C CYS A 742 6.48 7.20 15.45
N VAL A 743 6.33 8.05 16.48
CA VAL A 743 7.44 8.84 17.04
C VAL A 743 8.51 7.94 17.64
N ARG A 744 8.11 6.93 18.43
CA ARG A 744 9.06 5.96 18.99
C ARG A 744 9.81 5.20 17.90
N PHE A 745 9.14 4.88 16.79
CA PHE A 745 9.78 4.21 15.68
C PHE A 745 10.79 5.09 14.94
N LEU A 746 10.44 6.36 14.70
CA LEU A 746 11.36 7.37 14.16
C LEU A 746 12.61 7.53 15.04
N VAL A 747 12.41 7.67 16.35
CA VAL A 747 13.50 7.79 17.33
C VAL A 747 14.37 6.54 17.35
N GLU A 748 13.79 5.34 17.39
CA GLU A 748 14.55 4.09 17.43
C GLU A 748 15.45 3.92 16.20
N ARG A 749 14.95 4.22 14.99
CA ARG A 749 15.75 4.09 13.77
C ARG A 749 16.80 5.20 13.63
N ALA A 750 16.47 6.42 14.07
CA ALA A 750 17.44 7.51 14.14
C ALA A 750 18.58 7.20 15.13
N GLU A 751 18.26 6.61 16.29
CA GLU A 751 19.25 6.20 17.29
C GLU A 751 20.24 5.19 16.71
N ARG A 752 19.75 4.21 15.95
CA ARG A 752 20.60 3.24 15.24
C ARG A 752 21.50 3.91 14.20
N ALA A 753 20.96 4.85 13.43
CA ALA A 753 21.76 5.59 12.45
C ALA A 753 22.86 6.44 13.11
N LEU A 754 22.53 7.12 14.21
CA LEU A 754 23.51 7.89 15.00
C LEU A 754 24.61 6.99 15.58
N GLN A 755 24.22 5.86 16.17
CA GLN A 755 25.16 4.88 16.73
C GLN A 755 26.09 4.33 15.65
N ARG A 756 25.55 3.99 14.48
CA ARG A 756 26.33 3.53 13.33
C ARG A 756 27.30 4.57 12.80
N CYS A 757 26.87 5.83 12.65
CA CYS A 757 27.78 6.89 12.24
C CYS A 757 28.90 7.13 13.28
N LYS A 758 28.60 6.96 14.57
CA LYS A 758 29.59 7.03 15.65
C LYS A 758 30.61 5.90 15.56
N GLU A 759 30.16 4.67 15.29
CA GLU A 759 31.02 3.50 15.08
C GLU A 759 31.89 3.67 13.82
N ASP A 760 31.31 4.09 12.70
CA ASP A 760 32.04 4.35 11.46
C ASP A 760 33.10 5.45 11.65
N ALA A 761 32.81 6.48 12.47
CA ALA A 761 33.80 7.50 12.82
C ALA A 761 34.99 6.92 13.60
N GLN A 762 34.75 5.98 14.49
CA GLN A 762 35.79 5.34 15.31
C GLN A 762 36.60 4.29 14.54
N GLN A 763 35.93 3.47 13.72
CA GLN A 763 36.52 2.30 13.06
C GLN A 763 37.09 2.62 11.68
N LEU A 764 36.41 3.49 10.91
CA LEU A 764 36.75 3.81 9.52
C LEU A 764 37.41 5.20 9.40
N GLY A 765 37.63 5.89 10.53
CA GLY A 765 38.22 7.24 10.55
C GLY A 765 37.34 8.30 9.89
N GLN A 766 36.02 8.07 9.78
CA GLN A 766 35.10 9.06 9.23
C GLN A 766 34.95 10.25 10.18
N PRO A 767 34.73 11.47 9.66
CA PRO A 767 34.46 12.62 10.52
C PRO A 767 33.15 12.40 11.32
N PRO A 768 33.13 12.74 12.62
CA PRO A 768 31.94 12.60 13.45
C PRO A 768 30.83 13.53 13.00
N LEU A 769 29.59 13.15 13.29
CA LEU A 769 28.43 14.00 13.02
C LEU A 769 28.49 15.26 13.89
N THR A 770 28.05 16.38 13.33
CA THR A 770 28.01 17.68 14.01
C THR A 770 26.62 18.06 14.49
N CYS A 771 25.56 17.50 13.88
CA CYS A 771 24.17 17.73 14.27
C CYS A 771 23.20 16.68 13.69
N LEU A 772 21.97 16.69 14.21
CA LEU A 772 20.80 16.03 13.63
C LEU A 772 19.90 17.09 12.99
N VAL A 773 19.57 16.94 11.71
CA VAL A 773 18.61 17.79 11.00
C VAL A 773 17.31 17.05 10.77
N VAL A 774 16.17 17.67 11.06
CA VAL A 774 14.84 17.09 10.78
C VAL A 774 14.07 18.05 9.88
N ALA A 775 13.75 17.60 8.65
CA ALA A 775 13.10 18.42 7.63
C ALA A 775 11.93 17.67 6.94
N GLY A 776 11.14 18.41 6.17
CA GLY A 776 9.90 17.95 5.53
C GLY A 776 8.63 18.23 6.36
N GLY A 777 7.46 18.10 5.73
CA GLY A 777 6.18 18.52 6.33
C GLY A 777 5.84 17.85 7.67
N VAL A 778 6.21 16.59 7.88
CA VAL A 778 5.95 15.88 9.16
C VAL A 778 6.88 16.36 10.26
N ALA A 779 8.00 16.99 9.91
CA ALA A 779 8.83 17.67 10.90
C ALA A 779 8.07 18.81 11.58
N ALA A 780 6.94 19.31 11.09
CA ALA A 780 6.11 20.28 11.79
C ALA A 780 5.42 19.72 13.05
N ASN A 781 5.28 18.39 13.17
CA ASN A 781 4.63 17.74 14.31
C ASN A 781 5.47 17.91 15.59
N LYS A 782 4.83 18.39 16.67
CA LYS A 782 5.51 18.72 17.93
C LYS A 782 6.07 17.49 18.62
N ALA A 783 5.34 16.38 18.61
CA ALA A 783 5.79 15.14 19.24
C ALA A 783 7.00 14.54 18.51
N VAL A 784 7.01 14.58 17.17
CA VAL A 784 8.17 14.18 16.35
C VAL A 784 9.38 15.06 16.66
N ARG A 785 9.22 16.39 16.66
CA ARG A 785 10.31 17.34 16.99
C ARG A 785 10.88 17.07 18.38
N GLN A 786 10.01 16.90 19.37
CA GLN A 786 10.45 16.68 20.76
C GLN A 786 11.25 15.37 20.87
N GLY A 787 10.71 14.26 20.36
CA GLY A 787 11.38 12.96 20.46
C GLY A 787 12.77 12.93 19.79
N LEU A 788 12.92 13.59 18.64
CA LEU A 788 14.20 13.67 17.93
C LEU A 788 15.17 14.67 18.57
N THR A 789 14.66 15.74 19.20
CA THR A 789 15.48 16.69 19.97
C THR A 789 16.05 16.00 21.21
N ASP A 790 15.22 15.24 21.93
CA ASP A 790 15.65 14.46 23.10
C ASP A 790 16.68 13.40 22.70
N LEU A 791 16.51 12.77 21.54
CA LEU A 791 17.49 11.83 21.00
C LEU A 791 18.82 12.52 20.67
N ALA A 792 18.81 13.66 19.97
CA ALA A 792 20.03 14.38 19.64
C ALA A 792 20.81 14.78 20.90
N ALA A 793 20.10 15.24 21.93
CA ALA A 793 20.69 15.59 23.23
C ALA A 793 21.39 14.39 23.89
N LYS A 794 20.86 13.17 23.78
CA LYS A 794 21.53 11.94 24.28
C LYS A 794 22.87 11.68 23.59
N PHE A 795 23.02 12.09 22.33
CA PHE A 795 24.27 11.96 21.57
C PHE A 795 25.17 13.20 21.67
N GLY A 796 24.78 14.22 22.45
CA GLY A 796 25.52 15.48 22.55
C GLY A 796 25.50 16.31 21.27
N LEU A 797 24.49 16.10 20.42
CA LEU A 797 24.33 16.80 19.14
C LEU A 797 23.20 17.84 19.23
N PRO A 798 23.34 19.01 18.58
CA PRO A 798 22.21 19.90 18.38
C PRO A 798 21.21 19.28 17.39
N CYS A 799 19.92 19.48 17.65
CA CYS A 799 18.84 19.14 16.72
C CYS A 799 18.37 20.41 16.00
N ILE A 800 18.50 20.45 14.68
CA ILE A 800 18.11 21.59 13.84
C ILE A 800 16.85 21.22 13.07
N CYS A 801 15.76 21.90 13.36
CA CYS A 801 14.49 21.74 12.65
C CYS A 801 14.09 23.10 12.07
N PRO A 802 14.02 23.27 10.74
CA PRO A 802 13.59 24.54 10.15
C PRO A 802 12.23 24.99 10.72
N PRO A 803 11.98 26.32 10.80
CA PRO A 803 10.67 26.85 11.14
C PRO A 803 9.57 26.24 10.25
N VAL A 804 8.38 26.02 10.81
CA VAL A 804 7.27 25.31 10.14
C VAL A 804 6.96 25.88 8.74
N LYS A 805 7.00 27.20 8.58
CA LYS A 805 6.78 27.90 7.30
C LYS A 805 7.79 27.55 6.18
N TYR A 806 8.88 26.88 6.52
CA TYR A 806 9.92 26.42 5.60
C TYR A 806 10.00 24.89 5.49
N CYS A 807 9.12 24.16 6.18
CA CYS A 807 9.06 22.70 6.13
C CYS A 807 8.20 22.16 4.98
N THR A 808 7.32 22.99 4.42
CA THR A 808 6.53 22.70 3.21
C THR A 808 7.24 23.26 1.99
N ASP A 809 6.79 22.87 0.79
CA ASP A 809 7.42 23.24 -0.47
C ASP A 809 7.35 24.76 -0.68
N ASN A 810 8.47 25.38 -1.07
CA ASN A 810 8.58 26.83 -1.22
C ASN A 810 9.73 27.22 -2.16
N GLY A 811 9.72 28.44 -2.69
CA GLY A 811 10.79 28.92 -3.59
C GLY A 811 12.11 29.21 -2.85
N ILE A 812 12.05 29.44 -1.54
CA ILE A 812 13.20 29.84 -0.72
C ILE A 812 14.21 28.69 -0.61
N MET A 813 13.75 27.46 -0.39
CA MET A 813 14.62 26.28 -0.33
C MET A 813 15.36 26.04 -1.64
N VAL A 814 14.71 26.30 -2.77
CA VAL A 814 15.31 26.17 -4.10
C VAL A 814 16.36 27.25 -4.32
N ALA A 815 16.04 28.51 -4.01
CA ALA A 815 16.96 29.62 -4.16
C ALA A 815 18.21 29.46 -3.27
N TRP A 816 18.03 29.06 -2.00
CA TRP A 816 19.13 28.85 -1.06
C TRP A 816 20.02 27.67 -1.47
N THR A 817 19.41 26.57 -1.91
CA THR A 817 20.17 25.44 -2.47
C THR A 817 20.90 25.84 -3.74
N GLY A 818 20.29 26.70 -4.54
CA GLY A 818 20.91 27.40 -5.66
C GLY A 818 22.20 28.10 -5.25
N VAL A 819 22.16 28.92 -4.21
CA VAL A 819 23.35 29.61 -3.65
C VAL A 819 24.42 28.61 -3.21
N GLU A 820 24.06 27.58 -2.44
CA GLU A 820 25.01 26.59 -1.92
C GLU A 820 25.67 25.78 -3.03
N ARG A 821 24.92 25.41 -4.08
CA ARG A 821 25.43 24.73 -5.27
C ARG A 821 26.30 25.66 -6.11
N LEU A 822 25.91 26.93 -6.24
CA LEU A 822 26.66 27.94 -6.96
C LEU A 822 28.04 28.20 -6.33
N ARG A 823 28.14 28.18 -4.99
CA ARG A 823 29.42 28.29 -4.25
C ARG A 823 30.40 27.17 -4.61
N LEU A 824 29.89 26.02 -5.07
CA LEU A 824 30.66 24.85 -5.46
C LEU A 824 30.87 24.76 -6.98
N GLY A 825 30.42 25.76 -7.76
CA GLY A 825 30.46 25.73 -9.22
C GLY A 825 29.48 24.72 -9.83
N LEU A 826 28.47 24.27 -9.08
CA LEU A 826 27.47 23.28 -9.53
C LEU A 826 26.33 23.96 -10.30
N HIS A 827 26.66 24.56 -11.44
CA HIS A 827 25.71 25.22 -12.35
C HIS A 827 25.97 24.82 -13.81
N ARG A 828 25.05 25.14 -14.71
CA ARG A 828 25.19 24.98 -16.16
C ARG A 828 25.09 26.34 -16.85
N PRO A 829 25.76 26.55 -18.00
CA PRO A 829 25.49 27.72 -18.83
C PRO A 829 24.04 27.68 -19.36
N PRO A 830 23.44 28.84 -19.67
CA PRO A 830 22.13 28.86 -20.30
C PRO A 830 22.19 28.24 -21.71
N PRO A 831 21.14 27.52 -22.15
CA PRO A 831 21.05 27.10 -23.54
C PRO A 831 20.79 28.31 -24.47
N PRO A 832 21.05 28.18 -25.79
CA PRO A 832 20.50 29.09 -26.78
C PRO A 832 18.97 29.17 -26.69
N LEU A 833 18.40 30.36 -26.94
CA LEU A 833 16.96 30.61 -26.75
C LEU A 833 16.08 29.70 -27.62
N ASP A 834 16.54 29.37 -28.84
CA ASP A 834 15.89 28.47 -29.79
C ASP A 834 15.98 26.97 -29.42
N MET A 835 16.82 26.63 -28.44
CA MET A 835 17.00 25.26 -27.95
C MET A 835 16.28 24.97 -26.63
N VAL A 836 15.63 25.96 -26.00
CA VAL A 836 14.98 25.80 -24.69
C VAL A 836 14.03 24.60 -24.66
N ASP A 837 13.12 24.49 -25.64
CA ASP A 837 12.14 23.40 -25.69
C ASP A 837 12.78 22.01 -25.85
N LYS A 838 13.98 21.92 -26.42
CA LYS A 838 14.74 20.66 -26.58
C LYS A 838 15.62 20.34 -25.37
N THR A 839 15.80 21.28 -24.45
CA THR A 839 16.71 21.18 -23.30
C THR A 839 15.96 20.99 -21.97
N VAL A 840 14.63 20.89 -22.00
CA VAL A 840 13.83 20.60 -20.79
C VAL A 840 14.10 19.17 -20.33
N GLU A 841 15.07 19.04 -19.44
CA GLU A 841 15.42 17.80 -18.76
C GLU A 841 14.84 17.84 -17.34
N VAL A 842 14.05 16.83 -16.98
CA VAL A 842 13.50 16.66 -15.63
C VAL A 842 13.82 15.26 -15.12
N LEU A 843 13.98 15.13 -13.81
CA LEU A 843 14.25 13.87 -13.14
C LEU A 843 13.11 13.56 -12.15
N PRO A 844 11.94 13.10 -12.63
CA PRO A 844 10.78 12.81 -11.77
C PRO A 844 11.15 11.88 -10.62
N ARG A 845 12.15 11.03 -10.86
CA ARG A 845 12.86 10.24 -9.86
C ARG A 845 14.32 10.65 -9.87
N TRP A 846 14.76 11.16 -8.74
CA TRP A 846 16.15 11.49 -8.50
C TRP A 846 16.49 10.96 -7.11
N PRO A 847 17.26 9.85 -7.01
CA PRO A 847 17.75 9.40 -5.72
C PRO A 847 18.69 10.46 -5.12
N LEU A 848 18.45 10.81 -3.85
CA LEU A 848 19.24 11.84 -3.17
C LEU A 848 20.73 11.50 -3.06
N GLY A 849 21.06 10.21 -2.99
CA GLY A 849 22.43 9.75 -2.81
C GLY A 849 22.56 8.25 -2.92
N THR A 850 23.74 7.73 -2.56
CA THR A 850 24.01 6.30 -2.58
C THR A 850 23.38 5.62 -1.37
N ILE A 851 22.83 4.42 -1.56
CA ILE A 851 22.26 3.63 -0.46
C ILE A 851 23.39 2.87 0.23
N ASP A 852 23.44 2.94 1.56
CA ASP A 852 24.37 2.14 2.33
C ASP A 852 23.96 0.66 2.28
N ALA A 853 24.91 -0.20 1.90
CA ALA A 853 24.69 -1.62 1.74
C ALA A 853 24.14 -2.32 3.00
N ARG A 854 24.52 -1.87 4.22
CA ARG A 854 23.96 -2.46 5.46
C ARG A 854 22.55 -1.96 5.78
N GLY A 855 22.08 -0.95 5.04
CA GLY A 855 20.69 -0.50 5.01
C GLY A 855 19.85 -1.27 3.98
N LEU A 856 20.49 -2.03 3.09
CA LEU A 856 19.79 -3.02 2.27
C LEU A 856 19.38 -4.18 3.18
N ASN A 857 18.19 -4.75 2.97
CA ASN A 857 17.80 -5.91 3.78
C ASN A 857 18.80 -7.06 3.54
N LYS A 858 18.95 -8.01 4.48
CA LYS A 858 19.82 -9.20 4.31
C LYS A 858 19.54 -9.98 3.02
N GLN A 859 18.38 -9.77 2.40
CA GLN A 859 17.99 -10.38 1.13
C GLN A 859 18.51 -9.63 -0.09
N SER A 860 18.68 -8.31 -0.05
CA SER A 860 19.36 -7.52 -1.07
C SER A 860 20.86 -7.81 -1.03
N GLU A 861 21.44 -8.06 0.15
CA GLU A 861 22.79 -8.63 0.27
C GLU A 861 22.88 -10.07 -0.25
N LYS A 862 21.94 -10.96 0.10
CA LYS A 862 21.90 -12.33 -0.47
C LYS A 862 21.65 -12.32 -1.97
N PHE A 863 20.81 -11.43 -2.46
CA PHE A 863 20.54 -11.19 -3.87
C PHE A 863 21.82 -10.72 -4.56
N LEU A 864 22.51 -9.71 -4.02
CA LEU A 864 23.82 -9.28 -4.52
C LEU A 864 24.85 -10.41 -4.55
N LYS A 865 24.85 -11.31 -3.54
CA LYS A 865 25.71 -12.51 -3.52
C LYS A 865 25.26 -13.66 -4.43
N LEU A 866 24.00 -13.68 -4.87
CA LEU A 866 23.47 -14.64 -5.85
C LEU A 866 23.67 -14.14 -7.29
N VAL A 867 23.81 -12.82 -7.41
CA VAL A 867 23.95 -12.04 -8.64
C VAL A 867 25.43 -11.84 -9.00
N GLN A 868 26.30 -11.71 -8.00
CA GLN A 868 27.77 -11.88 -8.08
C GLN A 868 28.12 -13.36 -8.15
#